data_AF-A5CEM2-F1
#
_entry.id   AF-A5CEM2-F1
#
_cell.length_a   1.000
_cell.length_b   1.000
_cell.length_c   1.000
_cell.angle_alpha   90.00
_cell.angle_beta   90.00
_cell.angle_gamma   90.00
#
_symmetry.space_group_name_H-M   'P 1'
#
loop_
_entity.id
_entity.type
_entity.pdbx_description
1 polymer ?
#
loop_
_entity_poly.entity_id
_entity_poly.type
_entity_poly.pdbx_seq_one_letter_code
_entity_poly.pdbx_strand_id
1 'polypeptide(L)'
;MSKRKNENQISSTSNDNLYKKRKYDEKETSITKNTNLQKKRKYDEDQSSVTNDDNIQSISSHKKQRTQQSNLLDENIFKDWFMVSLKHIASTNIIIRLWINQSTINQISNLFNHSADILRDWRKLKNSINDKILTLRLPESITQQLVNINKFIGTELYKWIKYHDNDVLYNDKSEYLAINYIYNIEWTPRGTINYLQTARNILARNDNGLSNDQKYRLACNYCLEDSITNYDQKVNLASYLQNISVYSQPMVYFWTSHTYSTNIDSAAIDIKTIDALVSDYNNRNRTNIDTNTYIFNILVEDNCHKAMNCVPIEYIWNRLSYEEKLKKITLAINKINNREFRSLLLSQLNYEQQKKILQNSYFLSVTLTSFLNDLLLSDYFLPIAYNALNIMQEESFLYLIKAVVNRIGSSLYSKIYDDNHYKFIFKELWQFAPKRLKEHVLECNDTYIIQNFIVFKLFLNDEINNDIDIAKLVLADANVTHKYNIMFCGSLQCGVKKCSDLIIKNQWNFLDTFIKLLISSTEDIKTLKQELIKDHGYQITIHFYQKQEYDKAEHFLKWCLESDEKIKTFKKELASKEFSCKILESIVTSNKADFIEIEHYFQWCASNDLKIINELKESIPQKWFQEVIFKLIEQDQYKLLDQILNWCFSNDQEKIDNCKNSFYTTKESNSYCCFSYLIYRLIEKDDSFQLLDKFVKWCFTDIQKINHFKKWILCPQDGIYSLCTYQLQKYKFELADKSVGWAAMSHEEIDLFKNKFMVAKEIEYILDDYMEEPDKLQSLIKWFSPSIEIIKKFKEIILNMHYNSDFSESLDRYLQECENVDHNIKNDVNDTMEKLLLNVENITSNNQSAMNTIGELAFNIQI
;
A
#
# COMPACT_ATOMS: atom_id res chain seq x y z
N MET A 1 -63.97 -54.95 7.09
CA MET A 1 -65.04 -55.82 6.53
C MET A 1 -65.59 -55.15 5.27
N SER A 2 -66.03 -55.91 4.26
CA SER A 2 -66.58 -55.47 2.93
C SER A 2 -65.70 -54.51 2.10
N LYS A 3 -65.35 -54.72 0.81
CA LYS A 3 -66.00 -55.30 -0.40
C LYS A 3 -67.15 -54.48 -1.04
N ARG A 4 -66.80 -53.73 -2.08
CA ARG A 4 -67.42 -53.55 -3.44
C ARG A 4 -66.59 -52.43 -4.13
N LYS A 5 -65.78 -52.61 -5.19
CA LYS A 5 -65.79 -53.38 -6.46
C LYS A 5 -66.62 -52.72 -7.59
N ASN A 6 -65.88 -52.17 -8.58
CA ASN A 6 -66.11 -52.00 -10.03
C ASN A 6 -64.94 -51.08 -10.53
N GLU A 7 -64.04 -51.37 -11.47
CA GLU A 7 -64.06 -52.11 -12.76
C GLU A 7 -65.04 -51.46 -13.77
N ASN A 8 -64.66 -51.02 -14.98
CA ASN A 8 -63.42 -51.13 -15.80
C ASN A 8 -63.05 -49.72 -16.39
N GLN A 9 -61.91 -49.43 -17.03
CA GLN A 9 -60.70 -50.21 -17.42
C GLN A 9 -59.44 -49.32 -17.22
N ILE A 10 -58.27 -49.33 -17.90
CA ILE A 10 -57.72 -49.89 -19.16
C ILE A 10 -56.46 -50.76 -18.85
N SER A 11 -55.96 -51.52 -19.83
CA SER A 11 -54.95 -52.59 -19.67
C SER A 11 -53.48 -52.16 -19.55
N SER A 12 -52.75 -52.91 -18.73
CA SER A 12 -51.28 -52.96 -18.59
C SER A 12 -50.65 -54.15 -19.31
N THR A 13 -49.42 -54.00 -19.82
CA THR A 13 -48.30 -54.98 -19.90
C THR A 13 -47.11 -54.21 -20.51
N SER A 14 -45.92 -54.03 -19.91
CA SER A 14 -44.96 -54.98 -19.36
C SER A 14 -44.45 -56.03 -20.36
N ASN A 15 -43.22 -55.85 -20.86
CA ASN A 15 -42.17 -56.87 -20.69
C ASN A 15 -40.78 -56.33 -21.07
N ASP A 16 -39.80 -56.96 -20.43
CA ASP A 16 -38.38 -56.61 -20.34
C ASP A 16 -37.56 -56.61 -21.64
N ASN A 17 -36.31 -56.13 -21.48
CA ASN A 17 -35.06 -56.81 -21.83
C ASN A 17 -34.12 -56.25 -22.92
N LEU A 18 -32.84 -56.57 -22.71
CA LEU A 18 -31.69 -56.60 -23.65
C LEU A 18 -31.04 -55.28 -24.12
N TYR A 19 -30.09 -54.84 -23.29
CA TYR A 19 -28.67 -54.67 -23.68
C TYR A 19 -28.33 -54.99 -25.15
N LYS A 20 -27.78 -54.01 -25.90
CA LYS A 20 -26.93 -54.27 -27.08
C LYS A 20 -25.67 -53.40 -27.11
N LYS A 21 -24.62 -53.94 -26.52
CA LYS A 21 -23.21 -53.52 -26.67
C LYS A 21 -22.82 -53.58 -28.16
N ARG A 22 -22.35 -52.47 -28.74
CA ARG A 22 -21.68 -52.50 -30.06
C ARG A 22 -20.17 -52.39 -29.86
N LYS A 23 -19.42 -53.23 -30.58
CA LYS A 23 -17.96 -53.10 -30.69
C LYS A 23 -17.62 -51.99 -31.68
N TYR A 24 -16.42 -51.45 -31.56
CA TYR A 24 -15.64 -51.07 -32.73
C TYR A 24 -14.70 -52.25 -33.03
N ASP A 25 -14.67 -52.68 -34.29
CA ASP A 25 -13.68 -53.64 -34.80
C ASP A 25 -12.66 -52.82 -35.60
N GLU A 26 -11.44 -52.67 -35.09
CA GLU A 26 -10.33 -52.12 -35.88
C GLU A 26 -9.77 -53.21 -36.79
N LYS A 27 -9.67 -52.93 -38.10
CA LYS A 27 -9.00 -53.80 -39.07
C LYS A 27 -7.59 -53.31 -39.30
N GLU A 28 -6.62 -54.19 -39.06
CA GLU A 28 -5.26 -54.00 -39.53
C GLU A 28 -5.20 -53.97 -41.06
N THR A 29 -4.47 -53.02 -41.63
CA THR A 29 -3.90 -53.13 -42.98
C THR A 29 -2.42 -52.81 -42.96
N SER A 30 -1.63 -53.89 -42.92
CA SER A 30 -0.18 -53.96 -42.93
C SER A 30 0.56 -53.03 -43.91
N ILE A 31 1.70 -52.51 -43.47
CA ILE A 31 2.92 -52.44 -44.31
C ILE A 31 4.04 -53.14 -43.52
N THR A 32 4.90 -53.91 -44.21
CA THR A 32 5.87 -54.84 -43.60
C THR A 32 7.32 -54.52 -43.94
N LYS A 33 8.25 -55.04 -43.11
CA LYS A 33 9.72 -55.11 -43.28
C LYS A 33 10.45 -53.78 -42.97
N ASN A 34 11.70 -53.79 -42.48
CA ASN A 34 12.73 -54.84 -42.54
C ASN A 34 13.34 -55.26 -41.18
N THR A 35 14.18 -56.30 -41.22
CA THR A 35 14.72 -57.06 -40.06
C THR A 35 16.21 -56.80 -39.77
N ASN A 36 16.70 -57.44 -38.68
CA ASN A 36 18.11 -57.60 -38.24
C ASN A 36 18.61 -56.51 -37.24
N LEU A 37 19.44 -56.80 -36.23
CA LEU A 37 20.28 -57.99 -35.94
C LEU A 37 20.22 -58.45 -34.46
N GLN A 38 20.59 -59.71 -34.19
CA GLN A 38 20.87 -60.26 -32.85
C GLN A 38 22.38 -60.46 -32.59
N LYS A 39 22.84 -60.28 -31.33
CA LYS A 39 24.01 -60.88 -30.62
C LYS A 39 24.19 -60.14 -29.28
N LYS A 40 24.28 -60.68 -28.05
CA LYS A 40 24.50 -62.03 -27.45
C LYS A 40 25.97 -62.43 -27.17
N ARG A 41 26.44 -62.12 -25.94
CA ARG A 41 27.46 -62.77 -25.06
C ARG A 41 27.40 -62.01 -23.70
N LYS A 42 27.33 -62.62 -22.51
CA LYS A 42 28.25 -63.52 -21.76
C LYS A 42 29.57 -62.85 -21.31
N TYR A 43 30.14 -63.10 -20.12
CA TYR A 43 29.68 -63.45 -18.74
C TYR A 43 30.95 -63.42 -17.83
N ASP A 44 30.84 -63.84 -16.56
CA ASP A 44 31.94 -64.12 -15.59
C ASP A 44 32.58 -62.83 -14.98
N GLU A 45 32.49 -62.52 -13.67
CA GLU A 45 33.13 -63.11 -12.46
C GLU A 45 34.62 -62.69 -12.33
N ASP A 46 35.13 -62.16 -11.20
CA ASP A 46 34.93 -62.60 -9.81
C ASP A 46 35.06 -61.49 -8.69
N GLN A 47 34.81 -61.90 -7.44
CA GLN A 47 35.06 -61.34 -6.07
C GLN A 47 36.09 -60.19 -5.83
N SER A 48 36.08 -59.39 -4.73
CA SER A 48 35.11 -59.16 -3.62
C SER A 48 35.57 -58.03 -2.65
N SER A 49 34.67 -57.23 -2.09
CA SER A 49 34.81 -56.59 -0.75
C SER A 49 33.46 -56.04 -0.23
N VAL A 50 33.31 -55.89 1.09
CA VAL A 50 32.02 -55.59 1.78
C VAL A 50 32.02 -54.20 2.42
N THR A 51 30.98 -53.40 2.16
CA THR A 51 30.31 -52.52 3.17
C THR A 51 28.97 -51.97 2.65
N ASN A 52 27.90 -52.21 3.42
CA ASN A 52 26.63 -51.45 3.55
C ASN A 52 26.07 -50.71 2.32
N ASP A 53 25.09 -51.31 1.64
CA ASP A 53 24.42 -50.72 0.47
C ASP A 53 22.87 -50.73 0.61
N ASP A 54 22.32 -49.64 1.16
CA ASP A 54 20.87 -49.36 1.25
C ASP A 54 20.46 -48.00 0.64
N ASN A 55 21.42 -47.15 0.25
CA ASN A 55 21.17 -45.79 -0.24
C ASN A 55 21.45 -45.59 -1.75
N ILE A 56 22.03 -46.57 -2.45
CA ILE A 56 22.42 -46.42 -3.87
C ILE A 56 21.30 -46.88 -4.82
N GLN A 57 20.41 -47.79 -4.38
CA GLN A 57 19.32 -48.30 -5.23
C GLN A 57 18.33 -47.20 -5.67
N SER A 58 17.96 -46.28 -4.77
CA SER A 58 17.07 -45.15 -5.08
C SER A 58 17.65 -44.24 -6.18
N ILE A 59 18.91 -43.81 -6.03
CA ILE A 59 19.62 -42.94 -6.98
C ILE A 59 19.81 -43.63 -8.35
N SER A 60 20.08 -44.93 -8.36
CA SER A 60 20.22 -45.71 -9.60
C SER A 60 18.90 -45.83 -10.38
N SER A 61 17.77 -45.95 -9.67
CA SER A 61 16.43 -46.00 -10.30
C SER A 61 16.11 -44.71 -11.05
N HIS A 62 16.38 -43.56 -10.42
CA HIS A 62 16.16 -42.24 -11.01
C HIS A 62 17.10 -41.97 -12.19
N LYS A 63 18.34 -42.48 -12.18
CA LYS A 63 19.23 -42.46 -13.35
C LYS A 63 18.69 -43.29 -14.53
N LYS A 64 18.12 -44.48 -14.27
CA LYS A 64 17.48 -45.31 -15.32
C LYS A 64 16.21 -44.66 -15.88
N GLN A 65 15.35 -44.09 -15.03
CA GLN A 65 14.22 -43.28 -15.49
C GLN A 65 14.69 -42.10 -16.36
N ARG A 66 15.79 -41.42 -16.00
CA ARG A 66 16.38 -40.36 -16.82
C ARG A 66 16.79 -40.81 -18.22
N THR A 67 17.31 -42.03 -18.40
CA THR A 67 17.67 -42.56 -19.73
C THR A 67 16.44 -42.95 -20.56
N GLN A 68 15.30 -43.24 -19.92
CA GLN A 68 14.03 -43.45 -20.62
C GLN A 68 13.35 -42.11 -20.93
N GLN A 69 13.41 -41.12 -20.02
CA GLN A 69 12.87 -39.78 -20.25
C GLN A 69 13.67 -38.95 -21.25
N SER A 70 15.00 -39.10 -21.34
CA SER A 70 15.80 -38.48 -22.40
C SER A 70 15.44 -38.99 -23.80
N ASN A 71 14.83 -40.18 -23.88
CA ASN A 71 14.42 -40.83 -25.12
C ASN A 71 12.90 -40.70 -25.38
N LEU A 72 12.18 -39.97 -24.52
CA LEU A 72 10.74 -39.67 -24.66
C LEU A 72 10.51 -38.28 -25.29
N LEU A 73 11.37 -37.90 -26.25
CA LEU A 73 11.20 -36.70 -27.08
C LEU A 73 10.21 -36.94 -28.24
N ASP A 74 9.06 -37.54 -27.93
CA ASP A 74 7.94 -37.70 -28.87
C ASP A 74 7.15 -36.38 -29.00
N GLU A 75 6.67 -36.10 -30.21
CA GLU A 75 6.17 -34.79 -30.64
C GLU A 75 4.84 -34.31 -29.98
N ASN A 76 4.32 -35.05 -29.00
CA ASN A 76 3.01 -34.79 -28.38
C ASN A 76 3.06 -34.22 -26.94
N ILE A 77 4.23 -34.01 -26.34
CA ILE A 77 4.40 -33.60 -24.93
C ILE A 77 3.46 -32.45 -24.49
N PHE A 78 3.35 -31.38 -25.28
CA PHE A 78 2.49 -30.22 -24.96
C PHE A 78 0.98 -30.54 -24.99
N LYS A 79 0.56 -31.62 -25.64
CA LYS A 79 -0.85 -32.01 -25.81
C LYS A 79 -1.41 -32.62 -24.54
N ASP A 80 -0.59 -33.41 -23.83
CA ASP A 80 -0.96 -34.06 -22.56
C ASP A 80 -0.81 -33.12 -21.35
N TRP A 81 0.00 -32.06 -21.46
CA TRP A 81 0.18 -31.00 -20.46
C TRP A 81 -1.07 -30.15 -20.14
N PHE A 82 -2.25 -30.52 -20.66
CA PHE A 82 -3.46 -29.70 -20.60
C PHE A 82 -4.65 -30.33 -19.86
N MET A 83 -4.51 -31.53 -19.29
CA MET A 83 -5.61 -32.29 -18.65
C MET A 83 -5.98 -31.81 -17.24
N VAL A 84 -7.09 -31.06 -17.14
CA VAL A 84 -7.59 -30.48 -15.87
C VAL A 84 -8.03 -31.57 -14.87
N SER A 85 -7.65 -31.42 -13.60
CA SER A 85 -8.03 -32.38 -12.55
C SER A 85 -9.54 -32.41 -12.28
N LEU A 86 -10.10 -33.60 -12.02
CA LEU A 86 -11.53 -33.79 -11.75
C LEU A 86 -12.05 -32.91 -10.59
N LYS A 87 -11.21 -32.66 -9.57
CA LYS A 87 -11.52 -31.73 -8.47
C LYS A 87 -11.77 -30.32 -8.98
N HIS A 88 -10.89 -29.80 -9.85
CA HIS A 88 -11.09 -28.48 -10.44
C HIS A 88 -12.34 -28.47 -11.34
N ILE A 89 -12.49 -29.46 -12.24
CA ILE A 89 -13.66 -29.54 -13.13
C ILE A 89 -14.98 -29.51 -12.33
N ALA A 90 -15.06 -30.24 -11.22
CA ALA A 90 -16.22 -30.21 -10.34
C ALA A 90 -16.45 -28.83 -9.69
N SER A 91 -15.41 -28.22 -9.10
CA SER A 91 -15.52 -26.89 -8.48
C SER A 91 -15.91 -25.80 -9.49
N THR A 92 -15.34 -25.83 -10.68
CA THR A 92 -15.66 -24.90 -11.78
C THR A 92 -17.09 -25.09 -12.27
N ASN A 93 -17.58 -26.33 -12.43
CA ASN A 93 -18.98 -26.59 -12.76
C ASN A 93 -19.97 -26.09 -11.68
N ILE A 94 -19.62 -26.14 -10.40
CA ILE A 94 -20.44 -25.55 -9.32
C ILE A 94 -20.56 -24.03 -9.52
N ILE A 95 -19.45 -23.33 -9.75
CA ILE A 95 -19.45 -21.87 -9.94
C ILE A 95 -20.16 -21.46 -11.23
N ILE A 96 -19.94 -22.16 -12.35
CA ILE A 96 -20.66 -21.90 -13.61
C ILE A 96 -22.17 -21.97 -13.35
N ARG A 97 -22.65 -23.03 -12.67
CA ARG A 97 -24.08 -23.22 -12.33
C ARG A 97 -24.67 -22.11 -11.44
N LEU A 98 -23.86 -21.45 -10.60
CA LEU A 98 -24.31 -20.28 -9.83
C LEU A 98 -24.43 -19.02 -10.71
N TRP A 99 -23.56 -18.87 -11.71
CA TRP A 99 -23.59 -17.74 -12.67
C TRP A 99 -24.71 -17.89 -13.73
N ILE A 100 -24.90 -19.08 -14.31
CA ILE A 100 -25.94 -19.33 -15.32
C ILE A 100 -27.33 -19.64 -14.74
N ASN A 101 -27.50 -19.48 -13.42
CA ASN A 101 -28.81 -19.57 -12.79
C ASN A 101 -29.70 -18.40 -13.24
N GLN A 102 -30.97 -18.65 -13.58
CA GLN A 102 -31.91 -17.63 -14.06
C GLN A 102 -32.01 -16.41 -13.11
N SER A 103 -31.95 -16.62 -11.79
CA SER A 103 -31.96 -15.51 -10.81
C SER A 103 -30.71 -14.63 -10.91
N THR A 104 -29.55 -15.22 -11.21
CA THR A 104 -28.29 -14.50 -11.43
C THR A 104 -28.31 -13.80 -12.79
N ILE A 105 -28.76 -14.47 -13.86
CA ILE A 105 -28.85 -13.86 -15.20
C ILE A 105 -29.81 -12.66 -15.21
N ASN A 106 -30.97 -12.75 -14.54
CA ASN A 106 -31.87 -11.60 -14.40
C ASN A 106 -31.19 -10.42 -13.67
N GLN A 107 -30.32 -10.68 -12.69
CA GLN A 107 -29.54 -9.65 -12.02
C GLN A 107 -28.46 -9.06 -12.94
N ILE A 108 -27.84 -9.86 -13.83
CA ILE A 108 -26.91 -9.36 -14.87
C ILE A 108 -27.65 -8.42 -15.84
N SER A 109 -28.81 -8.83 -16.37
CA SER A 109 -29.61 -8.01 -17.30
C SER A 109 -30.00 -6.68 -16.68
N ASN A 110 -30.56 -6.69 -15.47
CA ASN A 110 -30.95 -5.46 -14.77
C ASN A 110 -29.75 -4.55 -14.48
N LEU A 111 -28.59 -5.12 -14.14
CA LEU A 111 -27.37 -4.38 -13.84
C LEU A 111 -26.85 -3.65 -15.07
N PHE A 112 -26.70 -4.32 -16.21
CA PHE A 112 -26.15 -3.71 -17.42
C PHE A 112 -27.14 -2.76 -18.11
N ASN A 113 -28.45 -3.02 -18.04
CA ASN A 113 -29.46 -2.16 -18.68
C ASN A 113 -29.84 -0.93 -17.84
N HIS A 114 -29.58 -0.94 -16.51
CA HIS A 114 -30.09 0.11 -15.60
C HIS A 114 -29.08 0.66 -14.57
N SER A 115 -27.86 0.12 -14.43
CA SER A 115 -26.87 0.67 -13.48
C SER A 115 -26.05 1.81 -14.09
N ALA A 116 -26.02 2.94 -13.38
CA ALA A 116 -25.08 4.04 -13.64
C ALA A 116 -23.61 3.71 -13.27
N ASP A 117 -23.36 2.63 -12.52
CA ASP A 117 -22.01 2.14 -12.16
C ASP A 117 -21.96 0.61 -12.22
N ILE A 118 -21.93 0.12 -13.45
CA ILE A 118 -21.78 -1.30 -13.80
C ILE A 118 -20.59 -1.94 -13.08
N LEU A 119 -19.48 -1.23 -12.85
CA LEU A 119 -18.29 -1.78 -12.20
C LEU A 119 -18.49 -2.06 -10.71
N ARG A 120 -19.07 -1.11 -9.97
CA ARG A 120 -19.40 -1.28 -8.55
C ARG A 120 -20.49 -2.31 -8.35
N ASP A 121 -21.54 -2.27 -9.17
CA ASP A 121 -22.68 -3.16 -8.98
C ASP A 121 -22.35 -4.60 -9.44
N TRP A 122 -21.40 -4.77 -10.38
CA TRP A 122 -20.82 -6.09 -10.68
C TRP A 122 -20.03 -6.68 -9.51
N ARG A 123 -19.32 -5.84 -8.73
CA ARG A 123 -18.68 -6.30 -7.49
C ARG A 123 -19.72 -6.76 -6.45
N LYS A 124 -20.86 -6.07 -6.33
CA LYS A 124 -21.97 -6.50 -5.46
C LYS A 124 -22.54 -7.85 -5.89
N LEU A 125 -22.84 -8.02 -7.19
CA LEU A 125 -23.34 -9.29 -7.73
C LEU A 125 -22.35 -10.43 -7.49
N LYS A 126 -21.07 -10.19 -7.75
CA LYS A 126 -19.98 -11.16 -7.51
C LYS A 126 -19.84 -11.55 -6.05
N ASN A 127 -20.11 -10.64 -5.12
CA ASN A 127 -20.18 -10.93 -3.69
C ASN A 127 -21.45 -11.74 -3.34
N SER A 128 -22.61 -11.48 -3.93
CA SER A 128 -23.80 -12.31 -3.69
C SER A 128 -23.62 -13.76 -4.18
N ILE A 129 -22.75 -14.00 -5.18
CA ILE A 129 -22.32 -15.35 -5.53
C ILE A 129 -21.39 -15.96 -4.46
N ASN A 130 -20.54 -15.18 -3.77
CA ASN A 130 -19.81 -15.68 -2.59
C ASN A 130 -20.78 -16.05 -1.45
N ASP A 131 -21.82 -15.26 -1.21
CA ASP A 131 -22.84 -15.57 -0.21
C ASP A 131 -23.57 -16.88 -0.56
N LYS A 132 -23.90 -17.10 -1.85
CA LYS A 132 -24.43 -18.38 -2.35
C LYS A 132 -23.45 -19.55 -2.22
N ILE A 133 -22.14 -19.32 -2.21
CA ILE A 133 -21.13 -20.38 -1.95
C ILE A 133 -21.08 -20.71 -0.45
N LEU A 134 -21.14 -19.69 0.42
CA LEU A 134 -21.16 -19.89 1.88
C LEU A 134 -22.38 -20.71 2.34
N THR A 135 -23.55 -20.53 1.71
CA THR A 135 -24.74 -21.33 2.04
C THR A 135 -24.64 -22.82 1.66
N LEU A 136 -23.64 -23.23 0.87
CA LEU A 136 -23.40 -24.64 0.54
C LEU A 136 -22.86 -25.48 1.72
N ARG A 137 -22.43 -24.84 2.83
CA ARG A 137 -21.90 -25.48 4.04
C ARG A 137 -20.77 -26.49 3.79
N LEU A 138 -19.92 -26.19 2.81
CA LEU A 138 -18.75 -27.01 2.47
C LEU A 138 -17.57 -26.74 3.42
N PRO A 139 -16.63 -27.70 3.60
CA PRO A 139 -15.40 -27.48 4.34
C PRO A 139 -14.66 -26.22 3.88
N GLU A 140 -14.04 -25.49 4.82
CA GLU A 140 -13.48 -24.16 4.58
C GLU A 140 -12.53 -24.10 3.37
N SER A 141 -11.64 -25.09 3.23
CA SER A 141 -10.72 -25.19 2.09
C SER A 141 -11.42 -25.35 0.72
N ILE A 142 -12.60 -25.99 0.67
CA ILE A 142 -13.41 -26.14 -0.55
C ILE A 142 -14.23 -24.88 -0.80
N THR A 143 -14.86 -24.33 0.24
CA THR A 143 -15.59 -23.05 0.21
C THR A 143 -14.69 -21.93 -0.31
N GLN A 144 -13.45 -21.86 0.19
CA GLN A 144 -12.48 -20.87 -0.22
C GLN A 144 -11.93 -21.11 -1.63
N GLN A 145 -11.72 -22.38 -2.04
CA GLN A 145 -11.40 -22.69 -3.44
C GLN A 145 -12.51 -22.20 -4.39
N LEU A 146 -13.79 -22.40 -4.03
CA LEU A 146 -14.95 -21.97 -4.80
C LEU A 146 -15.06 -20.43 -4.90
N VAL A 147 -14.86 -19.69 -3.81
CA VAL A 147 -14.83 -18.21 -3.80
C VAL A 147 -13.78 -17.67 -4.78
N ASN A 148 -12.63 -18.33 -4.90
CA ASN A 148 -11.56 -17.90 -5.80
C ASN A 148 -11.80 -18.31 -7.26
N ILE A 149 -12.47 -19.42 -7.52
CA ILE A 149 -12.97 -19.74 -8.87
C ILE A 149 -14.08 -18.76 -9.28
N ASN A 150 -14.96 -18.33 -8.36
CA ASN A 150 -15.90 -17.23 -8.60
C ASN A 150 -15.16 -15.91 -8.93
N LYS A 151 -14.01 -15.64 -8.30
CA LYS A 151 -13.16 -14.50 -8.66
C LYS A 151 -12.71 -14.54 -10.12
N PHE A 152 -12.41 -15.72 -10.68
CA PHE A 152 -12.03 -15.90 -12.08
C PHE A 152 -13.24 -15.85 -13.03
N ILE A 153 -14.22 -16.73 -12.85
CA ILE A 153 -15.36 -16.92 -13.77
C ILE A 153 -16.23 -15.67 -13.84
N GLY A 154 -16.52 -15.04 -12.70
CA GLY A 154 -17.19 -13.75 -12.62
C GLY A 154 -16.34 -12.57 -13.08
N THR A 155 -15.13 -12.76 -13.59
CA THR A 155 -14.36 -11.76 -14.34
C THR A 155 -14.35 -12.09 -15.83
N GLU A 156 -14.27 -13.38 -16.20
CA GLU A 156 -14.31 -13.80 -17.60
C GLU A 156 -15.66 -13.49 -18.26
N LEU A 157 -16.78 -13.82 -17.59
CA LEU A 157 -18.13 -13.50 -18.06
C LEU A 157 -18.35 -11.98 -18.28
N TYR A 158 -17.89 -11.16 -17.34
CA TYR A 158 -17.99 -9.69 -17.42
C TYR A 158 -17.28 -9.14 -18.66
N LYS A 159 -16.04 -9.59 -18.90
CA LYS A 159 -15.30 -9.18 -20.08
C LYS A 159 -15.96 -9.68 -21.36
N TRP A 160 -16.46 -10.93 -21.38
CA TRP A 160 -17.09 -11.54 -22.55
C TRP A 160 -18.30 -10.74 -23.03
N ILE A 161 -19.16 -10.28 -22.10
CA ILE A 161 -20.28 -9.37 -22.39
C ILE A 161 -19.75 -8.10 -23.06
N LYS A 162 -18.79 -7.42 -22.41
CA LYS A 162 -18.25 -6.16 -22.93
C LYS A 162 -17.54 -6.30 -24.29
N TYR A 163 -16.80 -7.38 -24.52
CA TYR A 163 -16.17 -7.64 -25.81
C TYR A 163 -17.24 -7.87 -26.90
N HIS A 164 -18.27 -8.66 -26.64
CA HIS A 164 -19.30 -8.92 -27.65
C HIS A 164 -20.10 -7.67 -28.02
N ASP A 165 -20.56 -6.88 -27.05
CA ASP A 165 -21.39 -5.72 -27.36
C ASP A 165 -20.60 -4.56 -28.00
N ASN A 166 -19.38 -4.27 -27.53
CA ASN A 166 -18.57 -3.16 -28.05
C ASN A 166 -17.80 -3.51 -29.34
N ASP A 167 -17.26 -4.74 -29.44
CA ASP A 167 -16.24 -5.08 -30.45
C ASP A 167 -16.70 -6.11 -31.50
N VAL A 168 -17.83 -6.80 -31.29
CA VAL A 168 -18.31 -7.88 -32.21
C VAL A 168 -19.68 -7.59 -32.81
N LEU A 169 -20.67 -7.28 -31.97
CA LEU A 169 -22.07 -7.04 -32.38
C LEU A 169 -22.30 -5.57 -32.77
N TYR A 170 -21.49 -4.65 -32.23
CA TYR A 170 -21.48 -3.21 -32.53
C TYR A 170 -22.88 -2.59 -32.49
N ASN A 171 -23.44 -2.49 -31.28
CA ASN A 171 -24.78 -1.93 -31.09
C ASN A 171 -24.73 -0.41 -30.92
N ASP A 172 -25.31 0.33 -31.88
CA ASP A 172 -25.48 1.79 -31.77
C ASP A 172 -26.50 2.21 -30.69
N LYS A 173 -27.29 1.25 -30.16
CA LYS A 173 -28.19 1.47 -29.02
C LYS A 173 -27.47 1.19 -27.70
N SER A 174 -27.86 1.90 -26.64
CA SER A 174 -27.35 1.74 -25.27
C SER A 174 -27.82 0.45 -24.55
N GLU A 175 -27.96 -0.65 -25.27
CA GLU A 175 -28.49 -1.94 -24.78
C GLU A 175 -27.43 -3.04 -24.94
N TYR A 176 -27.20 -3.84 -23.89
CA TYR A 176 -26.20 -4.92 -23.91
C TYR A 176 -26.82 -6.22 -24.44
N LEU A 177 -26.71 -6.46 -25.75
CA LEU A 177 -27.34 -7.58 -26.46
C LEU A 177 -26.70 -8.92 -26.12
N ALA A 178 -25.40 -8.98 -25.85
CA ALA A 178 -24.66 -10.20 -25.53
C ALA A 178 -25.24 -10.96 -24.33
N ILE A 179 -25.90 -10.24 -23.41
CA ILE A 179 -26.52 -10.80 -22.19
C ILE A 179 -27.63 -11.81 -22.52
N ASN A 180 -28.37 -11.59 -23.60
CA ASN A 180 -29.43 -12.49 -24.07
C ASN A 180 -28.90 -13.87 -24.53
N TYR A 181 -27.57 -13.99 -24.66
CA TYR A 181 -26.84 -15.16 -25.13
C TYR A 181 -25.95 -15.81 -24.07
N ILE A 182 -26.06 -15.41 -22.80
CA ILE A 182 -25.30 -16.05 -21.69
C ILE A 182 -25.59 -17.55 -21.59
N TYR A 183 -26.81 -17.98 -21.95
CA TYR A 183 -27.18 -19.41 -22.01
C TYR A 183 -26.53 -20.18 -23.18
N ASN A 184 -25.94 -19.51 -24.16
CA ASN A 184 -25.24 -20.12 -25.30
C ASN A 184 -23.72 -20.24 -25.07
N ILE A 185 -23.21 -19.69 -23.96
CA ILE A 185 -21.79 -19.72 -23.60
C ILE A 185 -21.37 -21.17 -23.35
N GLU A 186 -20.50 -21.67 -24.24
CA GLU A 186 -19.83 -22.95 -24.07
C GLU A 186 -18.65 -22.77 -23.11
N TRP A 187 -18.74 -23.35 -21.91
CA TRP A 187 -17.67 -23.26 -20.91
C TRP A 187 -16.69 -24.41 -21.05
N THR A 188 -15.40 -24.11 -21.03
CA THR A 188 -14.36 -25.15 -20.95
C THR A 188 -14.32 -25.77 -19.54
N PRO A 189 -13.73 -26.97 -19.37
CA PRO A 189 -13.48 -27.54 -18.03
C PRO A 189 -12.57 -26.68 -17.12
N ARG A 190 -11.97 -25.60 -17.65
CA ARG A 190 -11.16 -24.59 -16.94
C ARG A 190 -11.97 -23.39 -16.45
N GLY A 191 -13.23 -23.25 -16.86
CA GLY A 191 -14.01 -22.03 -16.59
C GLY A 191 -13.56 -20.84 -17.44
N THR A 192 -12.87 -21.09 -18.56
CA THR A 192 -12.75 -20.14 -19.68
C THR A 192 -13.92 -20.37 -20.66
N ILE A 193 -14.16 -19.41 -21.53
CA ILE A 193 -15.23 -19.51 -22.55
C ILE A 193 -14.64 -20.04 -23.86
N ASN A 194 -15.25 -21.09 -24.42
CA ASN A 194 -14.95 -21.53 -25.78
C ASN A 194 -15.66 -20.58 -26.76
N TYR A 195 -14.93 -19.53 -27.16
CA TYR A 195 -15.44 -18.46 -28.02
C TYR A 195 -15.99 -18.98 -29.36
N LEU A 196 -15.26 -19.88 -30.05
CA LEU A 196 -15.67 -20.44 -31.34
C LEU A 196 -16.98 -21.23 -31.23
N GLN A 197 -17.11 -22.11 -30.23
CA GLN A 197 -18.32 -22.89 -30.05
C GLN A 197 -19.49 -22.05 -29.52
N THR A 198 -19.21 -21.05 -28.67
CA THR A 198 -20.22 -20.07 -28.24
C THR A 198 -20.80 -19.31 -29.44
N ALA A 199 -19.96 -18.86 -30.37
CA ALA A 199 -20.42 -18.18 -31.58
C ALA A 199 -21.32 -19.07 -32.46
N ARG A 200 -20.96 -20.36 -32.63
CA ARG A 200 -21.82 -21.36 -33.29
C ARG A 200 -23.14 -21.57 -32.55
N ASN A 201 -23.09 -21.72 -31.22
CA ASN A 201 -24.26 -21.88 -30.35
C ASN A 201 -25.22 -20.67 -30.42
N ILE A 202 -24.71 -19.47 -30.73
CA ILE A 202 -25.50 -18.25 -30.93
C ILE A 202 -26.10 -18.21 -32.34
N LEU A 203 -25.30 -18.43 -33.39
CA LEU A 203 -25.77 -18.40 -34.79
C LEU A 203 -26.80 -19.52 -35.08
N ALA A 204 -26.71 -20.65 -34.38
CA ALA A 204 -27.67 -21.74 -34.46
C ALA A 204 -29.03 -21.43 -33.79
N ARG A 205 -29.22 -20.27 -33.15
CA ARG A 205 -30.53 -19.86 -32.63
C ARG A 205 -31.43 -19.37 -33.78
N ASN A 206 -32.58 -20.03 -33.91
CA ASN A 206 -33.66 -19.66 -34.82
C ASN A 206 -34.50 -18.46 -34.31
N ASP A 207 -33.94 -17.60 -33.44
CA ASP A 207 -34.61 -16.38 -33.01
C ASP A 207 -34.10 -15.13 -33.76
N ASN A 208 -34.98 -14.13 -33.81
CA ASN A 208 -34.74 -12.84 -34.45
C ASN A 208 -34.02 -11.86 -33.50
N GLY A 209 -33.30 -12.37 -32.50
CA GLY A 209 -32.63 -11.56 -31.47
C GLY A 209 -31.32 -10.89 -31.92
N LEU A 210 -30.82 -11.23 -33.11
CA LEU A 210 -29.76 -10.53 -33.83
C LEU A 210 -30.21 -10.28 -35.27
N SER A 211 -29.87 -9.13 -35.83
CA SER A 211 -30.07 -8.83 -37.26
C SER A 211 -29.13 -9.66 -38.16
N ASN A 212 -29.42 -9.74 -39.47
CA ASN A 212 -28.51 -10.40 -40.43
C ASN A 212 -27.11 -9.77 -40.38
N ASP A 213 -27.03 -8.45 -40.29
CA ASP A 213 -25.82 -7.66 -40.02
C ASP A 213 -25.02 -8.16 -38.81
N GLN A 214 -25.68 -8.33 -37.66
CA GLN A 214 -25.04 -8.81 -36.44
C GLN A 214 -24.63 -10.28 -36.56
N LYS A 215 -25.44 -11.13 -37.20
CA LYS A 215 -25.10 -12.54 -37.48
C LYS A 215 -23.92 -12.65 -38.46
N TYR A 216 -23.81 -11.76 -39.45
CA TYR A 216 -22.67 -11.65 -40.37
C TYR A 216 -21.39 -11.18 -39.65
N ARG A 217 -21.44 -10.08 -38.90
CA ARG A 217 -20.29 -9.59 -38.10
C ARG A 217 -19.80 -10.63 -37.10
N LEU A 218 -20.72 -11.36 -36.46
CA LEU A 218 -20.40 -12.46 -35.56
C LEU A 218 -19.71 -13.61 -36.30
N ALA A 219 -20.23 -14.04 -37.46
CA ALA A 219 -19.61 -15.09 -38.28
C ALA A 219 -18.21 -14.70 -38.76
N CYS A 220 -18.00 -13.47 -39.22
CA CYS A 220 -16.71 -12.95 -39.67
C CYS A 220 -15.68 -12.86 -38.52
N ASN A 221 -16.05 -12.31 -37.36
CA ASN A 221 -15.15 -12.20 -36.19
C ASN A 221 -14.81 -13.55 -35.52
N TYR A 222 -15.50 -14.63 -35.89
CA TYR A 222 -15.17 -16.00 -35.49
C TYR A 222 -14.77 -16.91 -36.67
N CYS A 223 -14.59 -16.35 -37.87
CA CYS A 223 -14.11 -17.03 -39.06
C CYS A 223 -14.92 -18.28 -39.44
N LEU A 224 -16.24 -18.21 -39.24
CA LEU A 224 -17.19 -19.30 -39.47
C LEU A 224 -17.63 -19.32 -40.95
N GLU A 225 -16.76 -19.83 -41.82
CA GLU A 225 -16.90 -19.79 -43.30
C GLU A 225 -18.32 -20.13 -43.79
N ASP A 226 -18.87 -21.29 -43.39
CA ASP A 226 -20.23 -21.75 -43.76
C ASP A 226 -21.36 -20.76 -43.38
N SER A 227 -21.16 -20.02 -42.28
CA SER A 227 -22.10 -19.01 -41.81
C SER A 227 -21.92 -17.68 -42.54
N ILE A 228 -20.70 -17.32 -42.92
CA ILE A 228 -20.40 -16.11 -43.69
C ILE A 228 -21.12 -16.18 -45.05
N THR A 229 -20.97 -17.30 -45.76
CA THR A 229 -21.64 -17.61 -47.05
C THR A 229 -23.16 -17.84 -46.92
N ASN A 230 -23.70 -17.80 -45.71
CA ASN A 230 -25.15 -17.84 -45.45
C ASN A 230 -25.72 -16.44 -45.12
N TYR A 231 -24.89 -15.47 -44.74
CA TYR A 231 -25.34 -14.12 -44.37
C TYR A 231 -24.84 -13.01 -45.32
N ASP A 232 -23.80 -13.25 -46.10
CA ASP A 232 -23.29 -12.34 -47.13
C ASP A 232 -24.36 -11.90 -48.15
N GLN A 233 -25.13 -12.85 -48.69
CA GLN A 233 -26.27 -12.62 -49.59
C GLN A 233 -27.44 -11.87 -48.93
N LYS A 234 -27.36 -11.60 -47.62
CA LYS A 234 -28.42 -11.01 -46.78
C LYS A 234 -28.00 -9.67 -46.16
N VAL A 235 -26.83 -9.13 -46.53
CA VAL A 235 -26.28 -7.83 -46.09
C VAL A 235 -25.74 -7.03 -47.27
N ASN A 236 -25.63 -5.70 -47.13
CA ASN A 236 -25.07 -4.84 -48.17
C ASN A 236 -23.54 -4.73 -48.05
N LEU A 237 -22.81 -5.66 -48.68
CA LEU A 237 -21.35 -5.74 -48.62
C LEU A 237 -20.62 -4.44 -49.04
N ALA A 238 -21.16 -3.68 -50.01
CA ALA A 238 -20.60 -2.40 -50.42
C ALA A 238 -20.68 -1.35 -49.30
N SER A 239 -21.83 -1.26 -48.64
CA SER A 239 -22.03 -0.40 -47.46
C SER A 239 -21.13 -0.81 -46.29
N TYR A 240 -20.86 -2.10 -46.12
CA TYR A 240 -19.90 -2.58 -45.11
C TYR A 240 -18.50 -2.03 -45.36
N LEU A 241 -17.95 -2.20 -46.56
CA LEU A 241 -16.58 -1.75 -46.89
C LEU A 241 -16.40 -0.23 -46.82
N GLN A 242 -17.46 0.54 -47.01
CA GLN A 242 -17.44 2.00 -46.85
C GLN A 242 -17.47 2.44 -45.37
N ASN A 243 -18.11 1.66 -44.48
CA ASN A 243 -18.37 2.05 -43.09
C ASN A 243 -17.50 1.37 -42.04
N ILE A 244 -16.74 0.31 -42.37
CA ILE A 244 -15.86 -0.41 -41.43
C ILE A 244 -14.38 -0.15 -41.73
N SER A 245 -13.59 0.12 -40.69
CA SER A 245 -12.14 0.23 -40.81
C SER A 245 -11.47 -1.12 -40.59
N VAL A 246 -10.46 -1.44 -41.41
CA VAL A 246 -9.60 -2.61 -41.20
C VAL A 246 -8.92 -2.61 -39.82
N TYR A 247 -8.70 -1.42 -39.22
CA TYR A 247 -8.13 -1.28 -37.88
C TYR A 247 -9.15 -1.38 -36.74
N SER A 248 -10.46 -1.37 -37.02
CA SER A 248 -11.50 -1.55 -35.99
C SER A 248 -12.20 -2.91 -36.06
N GLN A 249 -12.42 -3.44 -37.26
CA GLN A 249 -13.04 -4.76 -37.47
C GLN A 249 -12.26 -5.54 -38.56
N PRO A 250 -10.97 -5.89 -38.33
CA PRO A 250 -10.09 -6.47 -39.35
C PRO A 250 -10.67 -7.71 -40.04
N MET A 251 -11.26 -8.65 -39.29
CA MET A 251 -11.86 -9.83 -39.89
C MET A 251 -13.13 -9.54 -40.67
N VAL A 252 -13.97 -8.60 -40.22
CA VAL A 252 -15.17 -8.19 -40.99
C VAL A 252 -14.73 -7.51 -42.29
N TYR A 253 -13.68 -6.68 -42.27
CA TYR A 253 -13.13 -6.03 -43.46
C TYR A 253 -12.50 -7.06 -44.42
N PHE A 254 -11.66 -7.97 -43.92
CA PHE A 254 -11.07 -9.08 -44.69
C PHE A 254 -12.15 -9.92 -45.39
N TRP A 255 -13.16 -10.39 -44.65
CA TRP A 255 -14.22 -11.23 -45.20
C TRP A 255 -15.11 -10.47 -46.17
N THR A 256 -15.57 -9.26 -45.81
CA THR A 256 -16.39 -8.45 -46.74
C THR A 256 -15.63 -8.17 -48.03
N SER A 257 -14.33 -7.85 -47.96
CA SER A 257 -13.54 -7.58 -49.17
C SER A 257 -13.34 -8.83 -50.02
N HIS A 258 -13.10 -9.99 -49.41
CA HIS A 258 -12.95 -11.25 -50.13
C HIS A 258 -14.26 -11.61 -50.86
N THR A 259 -15.38 -11.60 -50.14
CA THR A 259 -16.70 -11.93 -50.68
C THR A 259 -17.22 -10.89 -51.69
N TYR A 260 -16.83 -9.61 -51.56
CA TYR A 260 -17.17 -8.58 -52.55
C TYR A 260 -16.42 -8.81 -53.87
N SER A 261 -15.11 -9.05 -53.80
CA SER A 261 -14.26 -9.32 -54.97
C SER A 261 -14.66 -10.59 -55.74
N THR A 262 -15.33 -11.57 -55.11
CA THR A 262 -15.76 -12.82 -55.77
C THR A 262 -17.14 -12.76 -56.43
N ASN A 263 -17.94 -11.70 -56.20
CA ASN A 263 -19.36 -11.66 -56.59
C ASN A 263 -19.71 -10.56 -57.62
N ILE A 264 -18.74 -9.79 -58.14
CA ILE A 264 -19.01 -8.61 -58.97
C ILE A 264 -18.03 -8.53 -60.15
N ASP A 265 -18.56 -8.38 -61.37
CA ASP A 265 -17.81 -7.93 -62.54
C ASP A 265 -17.38 -6.46 -62.36
N SER A 266 -16.09 -6.17 -62.56
CA SER A 266 -15.40 -4.99 -62.05
C SER A 266 -15.83 -3.65 -62.69
N ALA A 267 -16.89 -3.02 -62.17
CA ALA A 267 -17.45 -1.78 -62.75
C ALA A 267 -17.94 -0.71 -61.75
N ALA A 268 -17.83 -0.87 -60.43
CA ALA A 268 -18.52 -0.01 -59.46
C ALA A 268 -17.67 0.56 -58.30
N ILE A 269 -17.32 1.86 -58.43
CA ILE A 269 -17.07 2.83 -57.33
C ILE A 269 -15.75 2.67 -56.53
N ASP A 270 -15.25 3.77 -55.95
CA ASP A 270 -14.03 3.93 -55.13
C ASP A 270 -14.00 3.16 -53.80
N ILE A 271 -14.37 1.88 -53.80
CA ILE A 271 -14.22 0.99 -52.65
C ILE A 271 -12.82 0.39 -52.68
N LYS A 272 -11.94 0.84 -51.76
CA LYS A 272 -10.66 0.16 -51.54
C LYS A 272 -10.93 -1.27 -51.07
N THR A 273 -10.48 -2.25 -51.85
CA THR A 273 -10.39 -3.65 -51.43
C THR A 273 -9.16 -3.84 -50.54
N ILE A 274 -9.12 -4.97 -49.83
CA ILE A 274 -7.98 -5.32 -49.00
C ILE A 274 -6.68 -5.46 -49.81
N ASP A 275 -6.75 -5.99 -51.03
CA ASP A 275 -5.57 -6.16 -51.88
C ASP A 275 -5.04 -4.80 -52.39
N ALA A 276 -5.93 -3.82 -52.56
CA ALA A 276 -5.54 -2.42 -52.80
C ALA A 276 -4.83 -1.81 -51.58
N LEU A 277 -5.26 -2.10 -50.35
CA LEU A 277 -4.56 -1.67 -49.12
C LEU A 277 -3.19 -2.35 -48.96
N VAL A 278 -3.09 -3.64 -49.26
CA VAL A 278 -1.83 -4.40 -49.25
C VAL A 278 -0.85 -3.85 -50.30
N SER A 279 -1.34 -3.52 -51.49
CA SER A 279 -0.55 -2.85 -52.52
C SER A 279 -0.10 -1.44 -52.08
N ASP A 280 -1.00 -0.61 -51.53
CA ASP A 280 -0.68 0.70 -50.93
C ASP A 280 0.43 0.57 -49.87
N TYR A 281 0.32 -0.42 -48.98
CA TYR A 281 1.29 -0.68 -47.91
C TYR A 281 2.65 -1.14 -48.45
N ASN A 282 2.65 -2.11 -49.37
CA ASN A 282 3.87 -2.65 -49.98
C ASN A 282 4.65 -1.57 -50.74
N ASN A 283 3.95 -0.72 -51.51
CA ASN A 283 4.56 0.40 -52.22
C ASN A 283 5.17 1.44 -51.27
N ARG A 284 4.47 1.81 -50.18
CA ARG A 284 4.95 2.80 -49.19
C ARG A 284 6.15 2.31 -48.40
N ASN A 285 6.10 1.06 -47.93
CA ASN A 285 7.11 0.50 -47.03
C ASN A 285 8.24 -0.27 -47.75
N ARG A 286 8.15 -0.41 -49.08
CA ARG A 286 9.03 -1.24 -49.92
C ARG A 286 9.08 -2.70 -49.45
N THR A 287 7.93 -3.22 -49.03
CA THR A 287 7.74 -4.62 -48.63
C THR A 287 7.07 -5.43 -49.73
N ASN A 288 7.07 -6.75 -49.58
CA ASN A 288 6.28 -7.67 -50.40
C ASN A 288 5.62 -8.70 -49.48
N ILE A 289 4.65 -8.24 -48.67
CA ILE A 289 3.83 -9.10 -47.80
C ILE A 289 2.49 -9.42 -48.46
N ASP A 290 1.94 -10.60 -48.17
CA ASP A 290 0.61 -10.99 -48.62
C ASP A 290 -0.52 -10.48 -47.71
N THR A 291 -1.77 -10.69 -48.15
CA THR A 291 -2.99 -10.28 -47.45
C THR A 291 -3.18 -10.96 -46.08
N ASN A 292 -2.73 -12.20 -45.90
CA ASN A 292 -2.79 -12.90 -44.60
C ASN A 292 -1.75 -12.32 -43.63
N THR A 293 -0.53 -12.08 -44.09
CA THR A 293 0.56 -11.48 -43.30
C THR A 293 0.26 -10.03 -42.94
N TYR A 294 -0.40 -9.27 -43.82
CA TYR A 294 -0.87 -7.91 -43.51
C TYR A 294 -1.95 -7.92 -42.43
N ILE A 295 -2.98 -8.77 -42.54
CA ILE A 295 -4.00 -8.92 -41.49
C ILE A 295 -3.41 -9.43 -40.19
N PHE A 296 -2.49 -10.41 -40.23
CA PHE A 296 -1.82 -10.91 -39.02
C PHE A 296 -1.12 -9.78 -38.26
N ASN A 297 -0.51 -8.83 -38.98
CA ASN A 297 0.09 -7.65 -38.36
C ASN A 297 -0.95 -6.74 -37.71
N ILE A 298 -2.08 -6.43 -38.34
CA ILE A 298 -3.14 -5.63 -37.72
C ILE A 298 -3.73 -6.34 -36.48
N LEU A 299 -3.85 -7.67 -36.52
CA LEU A 299 -4.33 -8.49 -35.39
C LEU A 299 -3.36 -8.54 -34.19
N VAL A 300 -2.04 -8.31 -34.40
CA VAL A 300 -1.00 -8.61 -33.40
C VAL A 300 -0.09 -7.42 -33.06
N GLU A 301 0.30 -6.60 -34.04
CA GLU A 301 1.16 -5.43 -33.86
C GLU A 301 0.35 -4.24 -33.33
N ASP A 302 -0.75 -3.90 -34.02
CA ASP A 302 -1.63 -2.76 -33.70
C ASP A 302 -2.63 -3.05 -32.57
N ASN A 303 -2.73 -4.32 -32.14
CA ASN A 303 -3.58 -4.76 -31.02
C ASN A 303 -5.09 -4.46 -31.24
N CYS A 304 -5.53 -4.39 -32.50
CA CYS A 304 -6.88 -4.01 -32.93
C CYS A 304 -7.99 -4.90 -32.36
N HIS A 305 -7.69 -6.16 -32.04
CA HIS A 305 -8.52 -6.96 -31.14
C HIS A 305 -7.96 -6.88 -29.72
N LYS A 306 -8.71 -6.23 -28.82
CA LYS A 306 -8.45 -6.20 -27.37
C LYS A 306 -8.36 -7.64 -26.86
N ALA A 307 -7.14 -8.14 -26.70
CA ALA A 307 -6.83 -9.56 -26.87
C ALA A 307 -7.50 -10.52 -25.86
N MET A 308 -8.68 -11.03 -26.24
CA MET A 308 -9.40 -12.11 -25.56
C MET A 308 -9.74 -13.23 -26.56
N ASN A 309 -10.50 -12.90 -27.60
CA ASN A 309 -10.76 -13.78 -28.72
C ASN A 309 -9.47 -14.02 -29.53
N CYS A 310 -8.95 -15.24 -29.48
CA CYS A 310 -7.79 -15.66 -30.28
C CYS A 310 -8.17 -16.33 -31.61
N VAL A 311 -9.46 -16.57 -31.88
CA VAL A 311 -9.92 -17.33 -33.06
C VAL A 311 -9.48 -16.68 -34.39
N PRO A 312 -9.62 -15.35 -34.61
CA PRO A 312 -9.02 -14.66 -35.76
C PRO A 312 -7.52 -14.90 -35.93
N ILE A 313 -6.78 -14.90 -34.81
CA ILE A 313 -5.32 -14.98 -34.81
C ILE A 313 -4.87 -16.40 -35.12
N GLU A 314 -5.51 -17.41 -34.54
CA GLU A 314 -5.30 -18.83 -34.86
C GLU A 314 -5.65 -19.15 -36.32
N TYR A 315 -6.78 -18.62 -36.79
CA TYR A 315 -7.28 -18.82 -38.15
C TYR A 315 -6.31 -18.26 -39.21
N ILE A 316 -5.89 -17.00 -39.06
CA ILE A 316 -4.89 -16.39 -39.96
C ILE A 316 -3.51 -17.02 -39.76
N TRP A 317 -3.10 -17.31 -38.52
CA TRP A 317 -1.85 -18.02 -38.24
C TRP A 317 -1.75 -19.32 -39.03
N ASN A 318 -2.79 -20.14 -39.02
CA ASN A 318 -2.79 -21.41 -39.74
C ASN A 318 -2.57 -21.23 -41.25
N ARG A 319 -3.02 -20.11 -41.84
CA ARG A 319 -2.85 -19.78 -43.27
C ARG A 319 -1.51 -19.14 -43.65
N LEU A 320 -0.73 -18.60 -42.71
CA LEU A 320 0.63 -18.09 -42.99
C LEU A 320 1.56 -19.20 -43.49
N SER A 321 2.51 -18.87 -44.37
CA SER A 321 3.55 -19.82 -44.77
C SER A 321 4.46 -20.20 -43.60
N TYR A 322 5.21 -21.31 -43.74
CA TYR A 322 6.18 -21.73 -42.72
C TYR A 322 7.25 -20.67 -42.47
N GLU A 323 7.71 -19.96 -43.50
CA GLU A 323 8.66 -18.86 -43.35
C GLU A 323 8.09 -17.67 -42.58
N GLU A 324 6.83 -17.29 -42.83
CA GLU A 324 6.19 -16.16 -42.15
C GLU A 324 5.89 -16.49 -40.69
N LYS A 325 5.46 -17.72 -40.41
CA LYS A 325 5.38 -18.28 -39.05
C LYS A 325 6.73 -18.13 -38.34
N LEU A 326 7.82 -18.63 -38.92
CA LEU A 326 9.17 -18.49 -38.36
C LEU A 326 9.59 -17.03 -38.14
N LYS A 327 9.26 -16.12 -39.07
CA LYS A 327 9.59 -14.69 -38.98
C LYS A 327 8.77 -13.96 -37.91
N LYS A 328 7.52 -14.37 -37.63
CA LYS A 328 6.59 -13.66 -36.73
C LYS A 328 6.27 -14.35 -35.41
N ILE A 329 6.70 -15.60 -35.17
CA ILE A 329 6.38 -16.34 -33.93
C ILE A 329 6.83 -15.59 -32.65
N THR A 330 8.01 -14.99 -32.65
CA THR A 330 8.53 -14.18 -31.53
C THR A 330 7.66 -12.96 -31.23
N LEU A 331 7.20 -12.26 -32.28
CA LEU A 331 6.32 -11.10 -32.18
C LEU A 331 4.96 -11.50 -31.62
N ALA A 332 4.37 -12.58 -32.16
CA ALA A 332 3.10 -13.13 -31.74
C ALA A 332 3.11 -13.54 -30.25
N ILE A 333 4.14 -14.29 -29.84
CA ILE A 333 4.34 -14.69 -28.45
C ILE A 333 4.47 -13.47 -27.51
N ASN A 334 5.23 -12.44 -27.91
CA ASN A 334 5.37 -11.22 -27.10
C ASN A 334 4.05 -10.44 -26.98
N LYS A 335 3.28 -10.28 -28.07
CA LYS A 335 2.10 -9.39 -28.12
C LYS A 335 0.79 -10.03 -27.63
N ILE A 336 0.50 -11.29 -27.99
CA ILE A 336 -0.85 -11.87 -27.84
C ILE A 336 -1.16 -12.22 -26.38
N ASN A 337 -2.08 -11.53 -25.72
CA ASN A 337 -2.33 -11.74 -24.28
C ASN A 337 -3.12 -13.01 -23.89
N ASN A 338 -3.58 -13.81 -24.86
CA ASN A 338 -4.20 -15.10 -24.58
C ASN A 338 -3.14 -16.15 -24.15
N ARG A 339 -3.28 -16.71 -22.94
CA ARG A 339 -2.33 -17.66 -22.33
C ARG A 339 -2.28 -19.00 -23.05
N GLU A 340 -3.42 -19.51 -23.50
CA GLU A 340 -3.53 -20.83 -24.14
C GLU A 340 -2.91 -20.77 -25.53
N PHE A 341 -3.19 -19.71 -26.30
CA PHE A 341 -2.57 -19.49 -27.60
C PHE A 341 -1.06 -19.16 -27.51
N ARG A 342 -0.61 -18.37 -26.52
CA ARG A 342 0.84 -18.21 -26.23
C ARG A 342 1.51 -19.56 -25.98
N SER A 343 0.86 -20.46 -25.25
CA SER A 343 1.40 -21.79 -24.94
C SER A 343 1.48 -22.69 -26.18
N LEU A 344 0.48 -22.62 -27.07
CA LEU A 344 0.49 -23.30 -28.37
C LEU A 344 1.57 -22.75 -29.32
N LEU A 345 1.80 -21.44 -29.34
CA LEU A 345 2.91 -20.86 -30.12
C LEU A 345 4.27 -21.28 -29.54
N LEU A 346 4.42 -21.31 -28.22
CA LEU A 346 5.63 -21.80 -27.57
C LEU A 346 5.91 -23.28 -27.89
N SER A 347 4.88 -24.12 -28.08
CA SER A 347 5.03 -25.52 -28.47
C SER A 347 5.48 -25.73 -29.91
N GLN A 348 5.35 -24.73 -30.78
CA GLN A 348 5.74 -24.78 -32.19
C GLN A 348 7.20 -24.34 -32.44
N LEU A 349 7.93 -23.99 -31.38
CA LEU A 349 9.33 -23.55 -31.44
C LEU A 349 10.31 -24.71 -31.23
N ASN A 350 11.42 -24.71 -31.97
CA ASN A 350 12.57 -25.56 -31.63
C ASN A 350 13.39 -24.99 -30.45
N TYR A 351 14.26 -25.82 -29.86
CA TYR A 351 15.01 -25.49 -28.64
C TYR A 351 15.80 -24.18 -28.71
N GLU A 352 16.51 -23.89 -29.82
CA GLU A 352 17.29 -22.67 -29.95
C GLU A 352 16.42 -21.42 -30.13
N GLN A 353 15.22 -21.56 -30.72
CA GLN A 353 14.24 -20.48 -30.79
C GLN A 353 13.58 -20.22 -29.43
N GLN A 354 13.20 -21.28 -28.70
CA GLN A 354 12.71 -21.17 -27.32
C GLN A 354 13.76 -20.45 -26.46
N LYS A 355 15.00 -20.91 -26.49
CA LYS A 355 16.16 -20.29 -25.82
C LYS A 355 16.32 -18.81 -26.16
N LYS A 356 16.24 -18.42 -27.43
CA LYS A 356 16.32 -17.01 -27.86
C LYS A 356 15.17 -16.14 -27.34
N ILE A 357 13.96 -16.68 -27.20
CA ILE A 357 12.80 -15.96 -26.66
C ILE A 357 12.85 -15.89 -25.13
N LEU A 358 13.21 -16.98 -24.46
CA LEU A 358 13.29 -17.09 -23.01
C LEU A 358 14.53 -16.37 -22.44
N GLN A 359 15.53 -16.06 -23.28
CA GLN A 359 16.61 -15.09 -22.98
C GLN A 359 16.11 -13.64 -22.83
N ASN A 360 14.88 -13.29 -23.24
CA ASN A 360 14.28 -12.01 -22.91
C ASN A 360 13.80 -12.06 -21.44
N SER A 361 14.54 -11.40 -20.55
CA SER A 361 14.37 -11.50 -19.10
C SER A 361 12.99 -11.05 -18.61
N TYR A 362 12.41 -10.04 -19.25
CA TYR A 362 11.06 -9.55 -18.99
C TYR A 362 10.00 -10.55 -19.45
N PHE A 363 10.11 -11.09 -20.67
CA PHE A 363 9.15 -12.05 -21.20
C PHE A 363 9.07 -13.33 -20.35
N LEU A 364 10.22 -13.91 -19.99
CA LEU A 364 10.29 -15.14 -19.21
C LEU A 364 9.70 -14.98 -17.80
N SER A 365 10.10 -13.92 -17.11
CA SER A 365 9.67 -13.65 -15.72
C SER A 365 8.17 -13.30 -15.63
N VAL A 366 7.65 -12.49 -16.56
CA VAL A 366 6.21 -12.18 -16.66
C VAL A 366 5.39 -13.41 -17.02
N THR A 367 5.83 -14.23 -17.98
CA THR A 367 5.10 -15.43 -18.43
C THR A 367 5.02 -16.48 -17.33
N LEU A 368 6.14 -16.83 -16.69
CA LEU A 368 6.16 -17.77 -15.56
C LEU A 368 5.37 -17.22 -14.35
N THR A 369 5.46 -15.92 -14.06
CA THR A 369 4.63 -15.29 -13.03
C THR A 369 3.15 -15.26 -13.39
N SER A 370 2.78 -15.31 -14.68
CA SER A 370 1.38 -15.43 -15.11
C SER A 370 0.81 -16.82 -14.81
N PHE A 371 1.62 -17.87 -14.85
CA PHE A 371 1.24 -19.22 -14.42
C PHE A 371 1.10 -19.30 -12.89
N LEU A 372 1.99 -18.65 -12.12
CA LEU A 372 1.84 -18.48 -10.65
C LEU A 372 0.61 -17.64 -10.23
N ASN A 373 -0.05 -16.96 -11.17
CA ASN A 373 -1.30 -16.23 -10.96
C ASN A 373 -2.55 -17.05 -11.35
N ASP A 374 -2.40 -18.28 -11.83
CA ASP A 374 -3.50 -19.10 -12.34
C ASP A 374 -3.72 -20.34 -11.45
N LEU A 375 -4.95 -20.53 -10.96
CA LEU A 375 -5.33 -21.68 -10.14
C LEU A 375 -5.22 -23.02 -10.89
N LEU A 376 -5.10 -22.97 -12.21
CA LEU A 376 -4.99 -24.12 -13.10
C LEU A 376 -3.56 -24.47 -13.53
N LEU A 377 -2.62 -23.53 -13.44
CA LEU A 377 -1.30 -23.64 -14.09
C LEU A 377 -0.15 -23.76 -13.08
N SER A 378 -0.46 -23.78 -11.77
CA SER A 378 0.54 -23.97 -10.71
C SER A 378 1.07 -25.40 -10.62
N ASP A 379 0.27 -26.42 -10.91
CA ASP A 379 0.73 -27.82 -10.99
C ASP A 379 1.65 -28.05 -12.21
N TYR A 380 1.44 -27.28 -13.29
CA TYR A 380 2.23 -27.30 -14.52
C TYR A 380 3.43 -26.34 -14.50
N PHE A 381 3.51 -25.49 -13.48
CA PHE A 381 4.54 -24.46 -13.37
C PHE A 381 5.95 -25.06 -13.25
N LEU A 382 6.14 -26.08 -12.40
CA LEU A 382 7.47 -26.65 -12.14
C LEU A 382 8.10 -27.31 -13.38
N PRO A 383 7.42 -28.19 -14.16
CA PRO A 383 7.95 -28.72 -15.41
C PRO A 383 8.41 -27.65 -16.40
N ILE A 384 7.63 -26.56 -16.57
CA ILE A 384 7.98 -25.46 -17.47
C ILE A 384 9.18 -24.67 -16.90
N ALA A 385 9.17 -24.39 -15.60
CA ALA A 385 10.25 -23.67 -14.93
C ALA A 385 11.58 -24.43 -15.00
N TYR A 386 11.61 -25.75 -14.78
CA TYR A 386 12.83 -26.56 -14.85
C TYR A 386 13.51 -26.49 -16.23
N ASN A 387 12.73 -26.52 -17.31
CA ASN A 387 13.26 -26.34 -18.66
C ASN A 387 13.86 -24.93 -18.86
N ALA A 388 13.27 -23.91 -18.22
CA ALA A 388 13.79 -22.54 -18.26
C ALA A 388 15.01 -22.29 -17.34
N LEU A 389 15.13 -22.95 -16.17
CA LEU A 389 16.15 -22.63 -15.15
C LEU A 389 17.59 -22.60 -15.71
N ASN A 390 17.95 -23.48 -16.64
CA ASN A 390 19.29 -23.51 -17.22
C ASN A 390 19.61 -22.27 -18.09
N ILE A 391 18.59 -21.71 -18.76
CA ILE A 391 18.71 -20.61 -19.74
C ILE A 391 18.21 -19.26 -19.21
N MET A 392 17.57 -19.24 -18.04
CA MET A 392 17.04 -18.06 -17.36
C MET A 392 18.15 -17.08 -16.98
N GLN A 393 17.93 -15.77 -17.15
CA GLN A 393 18.83 -14.74 -16.64
C GLN A 393 18.64 -14.56 -15.13
N GLU A 394 19.69 -14.12 -14.45
CA GLU A 394 19.76 -13.92 -13.00
C GLU A 394 18.60 -13.06 -12.46
N GLU A 395 18.36 -11.91 -13.07
CA GLU A 395 17.26 -10.99 -12.70
C GLU A 395 15.88 -11.64 -12.87
N SER A 396 15.68 -12.47 -13.91
CA SER A 396 14.42 -13.19 -14.13
C SER A 396 14.16 -14.22 -13.04
N PHE A 397 15.20 -14.92 -12.59
CA PHE A 397 15.09 -15.86 -11.47
C PHE A 397 14.81 -15.12 -10.16
N LEU A 398 15.48 -13.99 -9.92
CA LEU A 398 15.21 -13.14 -8.76
C LEU A 398 13.75 -12.63 -8.76
N TYR A 399 13.23 -12.16 -9.90
CA TYR A 399 11.82 -11.75 -10.03
C TYR A 399 10.86 -12.93 -9.80
N LEU A 400 11.16 -14.10 -10.37
CA LEU A 400 10.35 -15.30 -10.22
C LEU A 400 10.29 -15.80 -8.77
N ILE A 401 11.44 -15.83 -8.10
CA ILE A 401 11.55 -16.16 -6.68
C ILE A 401 10.78 -15.11 -5.86
N LYS A 402 11.00 -13.81 -6.06
CA LYS A 402 10.20 -12.73 -5.43
C LYS A 402 8.70 -12.93 -5.64
N ALA A 403 8.26 -13.41 -6.81
CA ALA A 403 6.86 -13.73 -7.08
C ALA A 403 6.34 -14.92 -6.25
N VAL A 404 7.03 -16.06 -6.21
CA VAL A 404 6.64 -17.21 -5.36
C VAL A 404 6.62 -16.81 -3.87
N VAL A 405 7.68 -16.15 -3.42
CA VAL A 405 7.86 -15.63 -2.06
C VAL A 405 6.74 -14.67 -1.65
N ASN A 406 6.31 -13.80 -2.55
CA ASN A 406 5.21 -12.86 -2.26
C ASN A 406 3.85 -13.54 -2.11
N ARG A 407 3.70 -14.83 -2.43
CA ARG A 407 2.47 -15.59 -2.22
C ARG A 407 2.42 -16.28 -0.86
N ILE A 408 3.57 -16.73 -0.33
CA ILE A 408 3.68 -17.43 0.96
C ILE A 408 3.28 -16.52 2.15
N GLY A 409 2.47 -17.04 3.06
CA GLY A 409 2.40 -16.68 4.49
C GLY A 409 1.69 -15.38 4.89
N SER A 410 1.52 -14.42 3.99
CA SER A 410 0.89 -13.12 4.33
C SER A 410 0.08 -12.46 3.20
N SER A 411 -0.13 -13.17 2.09
CA SER A 411 -0.73 -12.58 0.88
C SER A 411 -2.22 -12.87 0.79
N LEU A 412 -2.92 -12.16 -0.11
CA LEU A 412 -4.29 -12.56 -0.47
C LEU A 412 -4.33 -13.98 -1.08
N TYR A 413 -3.20 -14.55 -1.52
CA TYR A 413 -3.08 -15.88 -2.14
C TYR A 413 -2.69 -17.00 -1.17
N SER A 414 -2.07 -16.72 0.00
CA SER A 414 -1.88 -17.74 1.05
C SER A 414 -3.20 -18.12 1.74
N LYS A 415 -4.26 -17.34 1.52
CA LYS A 415 -5.64 -17.70 1.82
C LYS A 415 -6.37 -18.36 0.64
N ILE A 416 -5.71 -18.71 -0.47
CA ILE A 416 -6.33 -19.32 -1.68
C ILE A 416 -5.82 -20.74 -1.89
N TYR A 417 -4.54 -20.96 -1.59
CA TYR A 417 -3.87 -22.26 -1.62
C TYR A 417 -3.52 -22.67 -0.19
N ASP A 418 -3.17 -23.95 -0.01
CA ASP A 418 -2.31 -24.33 1.10
C ASP A 418 -0.95 -23.63 0.95
N ASP A 419 -0.46 -22.96 2.00
CA ASP A 419 0.88 -22.37 2.02
C ASP A 419 1.97 -23.41 1.70
N ASN A 420 1.75 -24.69 2.02
CA ASN A 420 2.64 -25.79 1.65
C ASN A 420 2.84 -25.91 0.12
N HIS A 421 1.89 -25.50 -0.72
CA HIS A 421 2.03 -25.55 -2.18
C HIS A 421 3.07 -24.56 -2.70
N TYR A 422 3.02 -23.31 -2.24
CA TYR A 422 4.01 -22.31 -2.64
C TYR A 422 5.37 -22.53 -1.95
N LYS A 423 5.37 -23.08 -0.73
CA LYS A 423 6.57 -23.58 -0.05
C LYS A 423 7.24 -24.73 -0.83
N PHE A 424 6.45 -25.68 -1.34
CA PHE A 424 6.91 -26.76 -2.23
C PHE A 424 7.47 -26.21 -3.54
N ILE A 425 6.73 -25.33 -4.24
CA ILE A 425 7.22 -24.69 -5.47
C ILE A 425 8.53 -23.94 -5.24
N PHE A 426 8.67 -23.20 -4.13
CA PHE A 426 9.93 -22.54 -3.79
C PHE A 426 11.06 -23.55 -3.56
N LYS A 427 10.82 -24.59 -2.74
CA LYS A 427 11.81 -25.64 -2.44
C LYS A 427 12.32 -26.30 -3.72
N GLU A 428 11.40 -26.67 -4.62
CA GLU A 428 11.71 -27.30 -5.90
C GLU A 428 12.46 -26.37 -6.84
N LEU A 429 12.02 -25.12 -7.01
CA LEU A 429 12.76 -24.11 -7.80
C LEU A 429 14.19 -23.94 -7.28
N TRP A 430 14.37 -23.83 -5.96
CA TRP A 430 15.70 -23.64 -5.37
C TRP A 430 16.57 -24.89 -5.50
N GLN A 431 16.02 -26.08 -5.24
CA GLN A 431 16.77 -27.33 -5.32
C GLN A 431 17.33 -27.60 -6.73
N PHE A 432 16.58 -27.23 -7.78
CA PHE A 432 16.98 -27.45 -9.17
C PHE A 432 17.63 -26.23 -9.87
N ALA A 433 17.77 -25.09 -9.19
CA ALA A 433 18.41 -23.89 -9.76
C ALA A 433 19.94 -24.06 -9.94
N PRO A 434 20.50 -23.72 -11.13
CA PRO A 434 21.94 -23.59 -11.32
C PRO A 434 22.61 -22.63 -10.33
N LYS A 435 23.85 -22.94 -9.94
CA LYS A 435 24.62 -22.21 -8.91
C LYS A 435 24.61 -20.69 -9.10
N ARG A 436 24.88 -20.20 -10.33
CA ARG A 436 24.87 -18.76 -10.71
C ARG A 436 23.58 -18.02 -10.30
N LEU A 437 22.43 -18.67 -10.39
CA LEU A 437 21.14 -18.08 -10.05
C LEU A 437 20.96 -17.96 -8.53
N LYS A 438 21.44 -18.96 -7.77
CA LYS A 438 21.43 -18.94 -6.30
C LYS A 438 22.40 -17.90 -5.76
N GLU A 439 23.62 -17.88 -6.30
CA GLU A 439 24.67 -16.92 -5.96
C GLU A 439 24.19 -15.49 -6.17
N HIS A 440 23.64 -15.16 -7.36
CA HIS A 440 23.06 -13.84 -7.59
C HIS A 440 21.91 -13.49 -6.64
N VAL A 441 21.03 -14.43 -6.27
CA VAL A 441 19.97 -14.15 -5.29
C VAL A 441 20.54 -13.91 -3.88
N LEU A 442 21.70 -14.47 -3.53
CA LEU A 442 22.35 -14.20 -2.24
C LEU A 442 23.25 -12.94 -2.26
N GLU A 443 23.74 -12.54 -3.43
CA GLU A 443 24.65 -11.41 -3.66
C GLU A 443 23.94 -10.11 -4.09
N CYS A 444 22.65 -10.16 -4.44
CA CYS A 444 21.92 -9.01 -4.96
C CYS A 444 21.80 -7.87 -3.95
N ASN A 445 22.26 -6.67 -4.32
CA ASN A 445 22.22 -5.45 -3.50
C ASN A 445 20.80 -4.99 -3.10
N ASP A 446 19.73 -5.52 -3.71
CA ASP A 446 18.35 -5.43 -3.18
C ASP A 446 18.14 -6.43 -2.03
N THR A 447 19.11 -6.44 -1.11
CA THR A 447 19.25 -7.37 0.01
C THR A 447 18.03 -7.33 0.92
N TYR A 448 17.44 -6.15 1.11
CA TYR A 448 16.26 -5.93 1.95
C TYR A 448 15.12 -6.92 1.65
N ILE A 449 14.79 -7.18 0.39
CA ILE A 449 13.65 -8.07 0.06
C ILE A 449 14.01 -9.53 0.33
N ILE A 450 15.24 -9.95 0.04
CA ILE A 450 15.67 -11.36 0.11
C ILE A 450 16.02 -11.75 1.55
N GLN A 451 16.67 -10.85 2.29
CA GLN A 451 16.97 -11.05 3.71
C GLN A 451 15.69 -11.05 4.55
N ASN A 452 14.76 -10.09 4.35
CA ASN A 452 13.45 -10.16 5.02
C ASN A 452 12.65 -11.41 4.62
N PHE A 453 12.82 -11.91 3.38
CA PHE A 453 12.23 -13.20 2.99
C PHE A 453 12.82 -14.37 3.79
N ILE A 454 14.14 -14.54 3.79
CA ILE A 454 14.82 -15.62 4.52
C ILE A 454 14.49 -15.54 6.01
N VAL A 455 14.53 -14.34 6.60
CA VAL A 455 14.45 -14.13 8.05
C VAL A 455 13.01 -14.12 8.58
N PHE A 456 12.08 -13.45 7.90
CA PHE A 456 10.68 -13.42 8.36
C PHE A 456 9.84 -14.52 7.72
N LYS A 457 9.91 -14.72 6.39
CA LYS A 457 8.99 -15.60 5.65
C LYS A 457 9.38 -17.08 5.60
N LEU A 458 10.68 -17.44 5.62
CA LEU A 458 11.09 -18.85 5.81
C LEU A 458 11.13 -19.29 7.28
N PHE A 459 10.85 -18.37 8.20
CA PHE A 459 10.64 -18.66 9.61
C PHE A 459 9.28 -18.07 10.08
N LEU A 460 8.24 -18.17 9.23
CA LEU A 460 6.89 -17.71 9.53
C LEU A 460 6.13 -18.79 10.33
N ASN A 461 5.79 -18.44 11.56
CA ASN A 461 5.00 -19.22 12.53
C ASN A 461 5.72 -20.41 13.18
N ASP A 462 5.09 -20.92 14.23
CA ASP A 462 5.81 -21.29 15.45
C ASP A 462 5.84 -22.80 15.75
N GLU A 463 5.19 -23.60 14.89
CA GLU A 463 4.79 -24.99 15.20
C GLU A 463 5.11 -26.03 14.11
N ILE A 464 5.62 -25.64 12.93
CA ILE A 464 5.76 -26.54 11.76
C ILE A 464 7.22 -26.64 11.28
N ASN A 465 7.81 -27.84 11.41
CA ASN A 465 9.21 -28.13 11.05
C ASN A 465 9.58 -27.83 9.58
N ASN A 466 8.60 -27.90 8.66
CA ASN A 466 8.82 -27.77 7.21
C ASN A 466 9.55 -26.47 6.81
N ASP A 467 9.33 -25.38 7.54
CA ASP A 467 9.84 -24.06 7.16
C ASP A 467 11.34 -23.93 7.49
N ILE A 468 11.76 -24.53 8.61
CA ILE A 468 13.18 -24.67 8.98
C ILE A 468 13.94 -25.44 7.89
N ASP A 469 13.33 -26.46 7.28
CA ASP A 469 13.99 -27.25 6.22
C ASP A 469 14.15 -26.49 4.90
N ILE A 470 13.25 -25.54 4.60
CA ILE A 470 13.42 -24.63 3.46
C ILE A 470 14.51 -23.59 3.76
N ALA A 471 14.55 -23.06 4.98
CA ALA A 471 15.65 -22.18 5.41
C ALA A 471 17.01 -22.90 5.38
N LYS A 472 17.11 -24.14 5.86
CA LYS A 472 18.30 -24.99 5.74
C LYS A 472 18.74 -25.16 4.28
N LEU A 473 17.80 -25.42 3.36
CA LEU A 473 18.09 -25.59 1.94
C LEU A 473 18.74 -24.33 1.34
N VAL A 474 18.20 -23.15 1.61
CA VAL A 474 18.78 -21.87 1.15
C VAL A 474 20.13 -21.58 1.81
N LEU A 475 20.23 -21.80 3.13
CA LEU A 475 21.45 -21.54 3.90
C LEU A 475 22.54 -22.60 3.73
N ALA A 476 22.29 -23.67 2.98
CA ALA A 476 23.31 -24.64 2.54
C ALA A 476 24.09 -24.13 1.32
N ASP A 477 23.47 -23.34 0.44
CA ASP A 477 24.13 -22.67 -0.68
C ASP A 477 24.81 -21.35 -0.28
N ALA A 478 24.59 -20.86 0.95
CA ALA A 478 25.10 -19.58 1.43
C ALA A 478 26.49 -19.67 2.11
N ASN A 479 27.43 -18.83 1.66
CA ASN A 479 28.74 -18.68 2.30
C ASN A 479 28.66 -17.90 3.64
N VAL A 480 29.77 -17.87 4.38
CA VAL A 480 29.85 -17.20 5.71
C VAL A 480 29.45 -15.73 5.63
N THR A 481 29.96 -14.99 4.64
CA THR A 481 29.64 -13.57 4.44
C THR A 481 28.15 -13.35 4.16
N HIS A 482 27.51 -14.21 3.35
CA HIS A 482 26.08 -14.10 3.06
C HIS A 482 25.25 -14.31 4.33
N LYS A 483 25.63 -15.27 5.18
CA LYS A 483 24.95 -15.53 6.46
C LYS A 483 25.17 -14.41 7.49
N TYR A 484 26.39 -13.90 7.60
CA TYR A 484 26.70 -12.72 8.43
C TYR A 484 25.85 -11.52 7.99
N ASN A 485 25.78 -11.26 6.67
CA ASN A 485 24.97 -10.18 6.12
C ASN A 485 23.46 -10.36 6.39
N ILE A 486 22.94 -11.59 6.36
CA ILE A 486 21.54 -11.91 6.72
C ILE A 486 21.26 -11.62 8.21
N MET A 487 22.25 -11.82 9.09
CA MET A 487 22.12 -11.50 10.51
C MET A 487 22.19 -9.99 10.77
N PHE A 488 23.23 -9.32 10.27
CA PHE A 488 23.66 -7.99 10.73
C PHE A 488 23.52 -6.84 9.73
N CYS A 489 23.27 -7.09 8.44
CA CYS A 489 23.22 -6.03 7.42
C CYS A 489 21.79 -5.64 7.03
N GLY A 490 21.69 -4.48 6.38
CA GLY A 490 20.42 -3.87 5.96
C GLY A 490 19.88 -2.87 6.98
N SER A 491 19.04 -1.93 6.51
CA SER A 491 18.56 -0.76 7.25
C SER A 491 17.64 -1.01 8.46
N LEU A 492 17.37 -2.28 8.78
CA LEU A 492 16.50 -2.72 9.90
C LEU A 492 17.02 -3.96 10.64
N GLN A 493 18.32 -4.29 10.52
CA GLN A 493 18.98 -5.43 11.20
C GLN A 493 18.13 -6.70 11.26
N CYS A 494 17.65 -7.19 10.10
CA CYS A 494 16.49 -8.08 10.08
C CYS A 494 16.66 -9.36 10.92
N GLY A 495 17.85 -9.99 10.93
CA GLY A 495 18.16 -11.16 11.76
C GLY A 495 18.14 -10.87 13.26
N VAL A 496 18.73 -9.75 13.69
CA VAL A 496 18.68 -9.27 15.08
C VAL A 496 17.24 -9.01 15.51
N LYS A 497 16.44 -8.35 14.67
CA LYS A 497 15.01 -8.12 14.92
C LYS A 497 14.22 -9.43 15.03
N LYS A 498 14.49 -10.42 14.19
CA LYS A 498 13.86 -11.74 14.28
C LYS A 498 14.24 -12.48 15.56
N CYS A 499 15.47 -12.32 16.05
CA CYS A 499 15.86 -12.83 17.37
C CYS A 499 15.02 -12.18 18.47
N SER A 500 14.79 -10.86 18.42
CA SER A 500 13.87 -10.14 19.32
C SER A 500 12.45 -10.72 19.29
N ASP A 501 11.85 -10.90 18.11
CA ASP A 501 10.52 -11.49 17.96
C ASP A 501 10.41 -12.90 18.57
N LEU A 502 11.43 -13.75 18.36
CA LEU A 502 11.48 -15.12 18.88
C LEU A 502 11.63 -15.14 20.41
N ILE A 503 12.39 -14.21 20.98
CA ILE A 503 12.52 -14.04 22.43
C ILE A 503 11.18 -13.56 23.02
N ILE A 504 10.54 -12.55 22.41
CA ILE A 504 9.22 -12.02 22.80
C ILE A 504 8.12 -13.10 22.78
N LYS A 505 8.23 -14.09 21.87
CA LYS A 505 7.38 -15.28 21.81
C LYS A 505 7.82 -16.44 22.73
N ASN A 506 8.93 -16.30 23.45
CA ASN A 506 9.54 -17.31 24.34
C ASN A 506 10.01 -18.61 23.62
N GLN A 507 10.41 -18.51 22.34
CA GLN A 507 10.78 -19.66 21.49
C GLN A 507 12.28 -19.97 21.51
N TRP A 508 12.87 -20.12 22.69
CA TRP A 508 14.33 -20.29 22.86
C TRP A 508 14.95 -21.41 22.01
N ASN A 509 14.30 -22.57 21.88
CA ASN A 509 14.78 -23.68 21.04
C ASN A 509 14.88 -23.31 19.54
N PHE A 510 13.98 -22.45 19.06
CA PHE A 510 13.93 -21.98 17.68
C PHE A 510 14.95 -20.86 17.46
N LEU A 511 15.10 -19.94 18.42
CA LEU A 511 16.17 -18.94 18.47
C LEU A 511 17.55 -19.61 18.37
N ASP A 512 17.80 -20.64 19.19
CA ASP A 512 19.04 -21.41 19.19
C ASP A 512 19.32 -22.06 17.82
N THR A 513 18.28 -22.53 17.15
CA THR A 513 18.37 -23.14 15.81
C THR A 513 18.63 -22.07 14.73
N PHE A 514 17.92 -20.94 14.78
CA PHE A 514 18.08 -19.80 13.87
C PHE A 514 19.50 -19.23 13.93
N ILE A 515 20.01 -19.00 15.15
CA ILE A 515 21.38 -18.52 15.40
C ILE A 515 22.39 -19.49 14.78
N LYS A 516 22.34 -20.78 15.11
CA LYS A 516 23.30 -21.80 14.65
C LYS A 516 23.32 -22.03 13.13
N LEU A 517 22.23 -21.70 12.42
CA LEU A 517 22.17 -21.80 10.95
C LEU A 517 22.87 -20.63 10.23
N LEU A 518 22.96 -19.47 10.88
CA LEU A 518 23.51 -18.23 10.32
C LEU A 518 24.92 -17.95 10.85
N ILE A 519 25.12 -17.97 12.16
CA ILE A 519 26.39 -17.63 12.80
C ILE A 519 26.91 -18.80 13.65
N SER A 520 28.24 -18.94 13.70
CA SER A 520 28.88 -20.08 14.37
C SER A 520 30.13 -19.72 15.19
N SER A 521 30.67 -18.51 15.07
CA SER A 521 31.76 -18.07 15.95
C SER A 521 31.20 -17.52 17.27
N THR A 522 32.00 -17.62 18.34
CA THR A 522 31.64 -17.06 19.64
C THR A 522 31.59 -15.53 19.63
N GLU A 523 32.37 -14.88 18.76
CA GLU A 523 32.39 -13.42 18.66
C GLU A 523 31.16 -12.90 17.90
N ASP A 524 30.69 -13.59 16.84
CA ASP A 524 29.41 -13.24 16.18
C ASP A 524 28.24 -13.30 17.17
N ILE A 525 28.20 -14.33 18.02
CA ILE A 525 27.13 -14.51 19.02
C ILE A 525 27.20 -13.39 20.08
N LYS A 526 28.39 -12.92 20.41
CA LYS A 526 28.63 -11.80 21.34
C LYS A 526 28.22 -10.46 20.71
N THR A 527 28.53 -10.23 19.43
CA THR A 527 28.04 -9.09 18.63
C THR A 527 26.51 -9.10 18.54
N LEU A 528 25.88 -10.25 18.28
CA LEU A 528 24.42 -10.40 18.27
C LEU A 528 23.78 -10.01 19.61
N LYS A 529 24.37 -10.40 20.74
CA LYS A 529 23.88 -10.01 22.08
C LYS A 529 24.03 -8.50 22.33
N GLN A 530 25.11 -7.89 21.85
CA GLN A 530 25.35 -6.45 21.97
C GLN A 530 24.37 -5.63 21.14
N GLU A 531 24.13 -6.01 19.88
CA GLU A 531 23.14 -5.35 19.03
C GLU A 531 21.70 -5.62 19.52
N LEU A 532 21.39 -6.83 20.01
CA LEU A 532 20.10 -7.12 20.63
C LEU A 532 19.81 -6.23 21.84
N ILE A 533 20.74 -6.09 22.79
CA ILE A 533 20.49 -5.29 24.00
C ILE A 533 20.40 -3.78 23.68
N LYS A 534 21.18 -3.32 22.69
CA LYS A 534 21.24 -1.93 22.21
C LYS A 534 19.97 -1.51 21.46
N ASP A 535 19.59 -2.25 20.41
CA ASP A 535 18.52 -1.86 19.48
C ASP A 535 17.13 -2.36 19.94
N HIS A 536 17.06 -3.50 20.66
CA HIS A 536 15.80 -4.15 21.05
C HIS A 536 15.65 -4.45 22.55
N GLY A 537 16.71 -4.36 23.36
CA GLY A 537 16.72 -4.82 24.75
C GLY A 537 15.63 -4.18 25.61
N TYR A 538 15.41 -2.88 25.43
CA TYR A 538 14.32 -2.15 26.09
C TYR A 538 12.94 -2.72 25.72
N GLN A 539 12.68 -2.94 24.43
CA GLN A 539 11.39 -3.43 23.91
C GLN A 539 11.05 -4.82 24.43
N ILE A 540 12.02 -5.74 24.39
CA ILE A 540 11.89 -7.13 24.90
C ILE A 540 11.58 -7.12 26.40
N THR A 541 12.35 -6.32 27.16
CA THR A 541 12.24 -6.28 28.63
C THR A 541 10.91 -5.67 29.08
N ILE A 542 10.47 -4.60 28.43
CA ILE A 542 9.16 -3.96 28.67
C ILE A 542 8.01 -4.95 28.38
N HIS A 543 8.08 -5.69 27.27
CA HIS A 543 7.04 -6.66 26.89
C HIS A 543 6.83 -7.75 27.95
N PHE A 544 7.91 -8.28 28.53
CA PHE A 544 7.82 -9.24 29.64
C PHE A 544 7.33 -8.59 30.93
N TYR A 545 7.79 -7.38 31.26
CA TYR A 545 7.31 -6.65 32.45
C TYR A 545 5.79 -6.41 32.40
N GLN A 546 5.27 -5.94 31.26
CA GLN A 546 3.83 -5.70 31.04
C GLN A 546 2.97 -6.97 31.17
N LYS A 547 3.56 -8.16 30.97
CA LYS A 547 2.89 -9.46 31.17
C LYS A 547 3.12 -10.06 32.56
N GLN A 548 3.85 -9.37 33.44
CA GLN A 548 4.30 -9.86 34.75
C GLN A 548 5.23 -11.10 34.64
N GLU A 549 5.86 -11.31 33.49
CA GLU A 549 6.73 -12.46 33.18
C GLU A 549 8.20 -12.19 33.57
N TYR A 550 8.41 -11.71 34.81
CA TYR A 550 9.71 -11.20 35.27
C TYR A 550 10.87 -12.20 35.09
N ASP A 551 10.65 -13.49 35.34
CA ASP A 551 11.67 -14.53 35.15
C ASP A 551 12.17 -14.63 33.70
N LYS A 552 11.32 -14.31 32.71
CA LYS A 552 11.72 -14.28 31.29
C LYS A 552 12.55 -13.03 30.97
N ALA A 553 12.24 -11.90 31.60
CA ALA A 553 13.08 -10.70 31.53
C ALA A 553 14.46 -10.97 32.15
N GLU A 554 14.53 -11.59 33.33
CA GLU A 554 15.80 -12.00 33.93
C GLU A 554 16.56 -13.00 33.05
N HIS A 555 15.88 -13.97 32.44
CA HIS A 555 16.49 -14.95 31.54
C HIS A 555 17.10 -14.26 30.31
N PHE A 556 16.36 -13.37 29.65
CA PHE A 556 16.85 -12.59 28.52
C PHE A 556 18.05 -11.72 28.91
N LEU A 557 17.96 -10.97 30.02
CA LEU A 557 19.04 -10.11 30.47
C LEU A 557 20.30 -10.91 30.83
N LYS A 558 20.19 -12.06 31.51
CA LYS A 558 21.32 -12.97 31.79
C LYS A 558 21.88 -13.66 30.55
N TRP A 559 21.05 -13.91 29.54
CA TRP A 559 21.50 -14.47 28.26
C TRP A 559 22.30 -13.44 27.44
N CYS A 560 21.89 -12.16 27.43
CA CYS A 560 22.60 -11.07 26.75
C CYS A 560 23.80 -10.52 27.53
N LEU A 561 23.68 -10.33 28.84
CA LEU A 561 24.62 -9.60 29.69
C LEU A 561 25.32 -10.54 30.68
N GLU A 562 26.61 -10.76 30.42
CA GLU A 562 27.46 -11.76 31.11
C GLU A 562 27.80 -11.43 32.58
N SER A 563 27.28 -10.33 33.15
CA SER A 563 27.49 -9.98 34.56
C SER A 563 26.31 -9.21 35.18
N ASP A 564 26.02 -9.50 36.46
CA ASP A 564 24.93 -8.87 37.20
C ASP A 564 25.07 -7.34 37.32
N GLU A 565 26.30 -6.81 37.27
CA GLU A 565 26.55 -5.36 37.23
C GLU A 565 26.00 -4.72 35.94
N LYS A 566 26.25 -5.34 34.78
CA LYS A 566 25.70 -4.87 33.50
C LYS A 566 24.17 -4.94 33.51
N ILE A 567 23.59 -6.00 34.10
CA ILE A 567 22.14 -6.14 34.27
C ILE A 567 21.56 -5.02 35.14
N LYS A 568 22.20 -4.70 36.27
CA LYS A 568 21.80 -3.58 37.15
C LYS A 568 21.88 -2.23 36.45
N THR A 569 22.97 -1.96 35.72
CA THR A 569 23.12 -0.71 34.94
C THR A 569 22.03 -0.60 33.87
N PHE A 570 21.79 -1.67 33.09
CA PHE A 570 20.75 -1.69 32.07
C PHE A 570 19.35 -1.47 32.66
N LYS A 571 19.03 -2.09 33.81
CA LYS A 571 17.76 -1.87 34.52
C LYS A 571 17.62 -0.43 35.04
N LYS A 572 18.69 0.19 35.55
CA LYS A 572 18.67 1.60 35.95
C LYS A 572 18.45 2.53 34.76
N GLU A 573 19.07 2.24 33.61
CA GLU A 573 18.81 2.97 32.36
C GLU A 573 17.36 2.80 31.89
N LEU A 574 16.82 1.56 31.91
CA LEU A 574 15.44 1.23 31.54
C LEU A 574 14.38 1.93 32.41
N ALA A 575 14.64 2.11 33.71
CA ALA A 575 13.78 2.93 34.57
C ALA A 575 13.79 4.43 34.19
N SER A 576 14.83 4.90 33.49
CA SER A 576 14.97 6.25 32.95
C SER A 576 14.57 6.36 31.46
N LYS A 577 13.47 5.70 31.06
CA LYS A 577 12.93 5.74 29.69
C LYS A 577 11.42 6.01 29.67
N GLU A 578 10.93 6.31 28.46
CA GLU A 578 9.54 6.54 28.06
C GLU A 578 8.49 5.60 28.70
N PHE A 579 8.84 4.34 28.99
CA PHE A 579 7.92 3.39 29.61
C PHE A 579 7.46 3.80 31.02
N SER A 580 8.35 4.40 31.84
CA SER A 580 7.99 4.96 33.14
C SER A 580 6.92 6.04 33.03
N CYS A 581 6.97 6.83 31.95
CA CYS A 581 5.98 7.86 31.66
C CYS A 581 4.64 7.24 31.24
N LYS A 582 4.64 6.13 30.47
CA LYS A 582 3.41 5.43 30.07
C LYS A 582 2.68 4.78 31.25
N ILE A 583 3.41 4.26 32.25
CA ILE A 583 2.80 3.81 33.51
C ILE A 583 2.14 5.01 34.23
N LEU A 584 2.86 6.13 34.36
CA LEU A 584 2.32 7.34 35.00
C LEU A 584 1.13 7.96 34.24
N GLU A 585 1.14 7.96 32.90
CA GLU A 585 0.01 8.41 32.08
C GLU A 585 -1.22 7.51 32.28
N SER A 586 -1.03 6.20 32.48
CA SER A 586 -2.12 5.27 32.83
C SER A 586 -2.70 5.60 34.22
N ILE A 587 -1.84 5.77 35.23
CA ILE A 587 -2.21 6.16 36.59
C ILE A 587 -3.00 7.48 36.58
N VAL A 588 -2.49 8.49 35.86
CA VAL A 588 -3.13 9.80 35.68
C VAL A 588 -4.47 9.70 34.95
N THR A 589 -4.55 8.93 33.87
CA THR A 589 -5.80 8.73 33.11
C THR A 589 -6.87 8.02 33.95
N SER A 590 -6.47 7.20 34.93
CA SER A 590 -7.39 6.57 35.89
C SER A 590 -7.90 7.51 37.00
N ASN A 591 -7.33 8.72 37.10
CA ASN A 591 -7.50 9.71 38.16
C ASN A 591 -7.36 9.13 39.59
N LYS A 592 -6.27 8.37 39.81
CA LYS A 592 -5.91 7.77 41.10
C LYS A 592 -4.45 8.06 41.43
N ALA A 593 -4.17 8.36 42.70
CA ALA A 593 -2.82 8.37 43.24
C ALA A 593 -2.41 6.95 43.70
N ASP A 594 -2.51 5.97 42.80
CA ASP A 594 -2.07 4.59 43.05
C ASP A 594 -0.73 4.36 42.38
N PHE A 595 0.34 4.42 43.20
CA PHE A 595 1.71 4.29 42.72
C PHE A 595 2.26 2.85 42.82
N ILE A 596 1.44 1.86 43.21
CA ILE A 596 1.91 0.49 43.49
C ILE A 596 2.60 -0.14 42.25
N GLU A 597 2.06 0.08 41.05
CA GLU A 597 2.63 -0.48 39.81
C GLU A 597 4.02 0.09 39.47
N ILE A 598 4.20 1.41 39.62
CA ILE A 598 5.50 2.06 39.37
C ILE A 598 6.49 1.86 40.52
N GLU A 599 6.02 1.75 41.76
CA GLU A 599 6.86 1.38 42.90
C GLU A 599 7.43 -0.03 42.73
N HIS A 600 6.61 -1.01 42.29
CA HIS A 600 7.09 -2.35 41.93
C HIS A 600 8.03 -2.35 40.72
N TYR A 601 7.77 -1.53 39.69
CA TYR A 601 8.68 -1.37 38.55
C TYR A 601 10.05 -0.85 39.00
N PHE A 602 10.09 0.17 39.85
CA PHE A 602 11.33 0.72 40.40
C PHE A 602 12.03 -0.23 41.37
N GLN A 603 11.29 -0.97 42.21
CA GLN A 603 11.84 -2.06 43.04
C GLN A 603 12.53 -3.13 42.19
N TRP A 604 11.88 -3.58 41.11
CA TRP A 604 12.45 -4.56 40.19
C TRP A 604 13.69 -4.03 39.45
N CYS A 605 13.62 -2.80 38.93
CA CYS A 605 14.75 -2.18 38.23
C CYS A 605 15.95 -1.90 39.17
N ALA A 606 15.70 -1.39 40.37
CA ALA A 606 16.73 -1.08 41.37
C ALA A 606 17.20 -2.29 42.18
N SER A 607 16.60 -3.48 41.99
CA SER A 607 16.83 -4.65 42.84
C SER A 607 16.61 -4.37 44.34
N ASN A 608 15.57 -3.59 44.66
CA ASN A 608 15.22 -3.07 45.99
C ASN A 608 16.23 -2.10 46.65
N ASP A 609 17.19 -1.54 45.90
CA ASP A 609 18.03 -0.45 46.41
C ASP A 609 17.21 0.85 46.58
N LEU A 610 16.84 1.14 47.83
CA LEU A 610 16.09 2.34 48.23
C LEU A 610 16.73 3.66 47.78
N LYS A 611 18.06 3.74 47.70
CA LYS A 611 18.74 4.95 47.23
C LYS A 611 18.50 5.13 45.74
N ILE A 612 18.65 4.06 44.95
CA ILE A 612 18.39 4.09 43.50
C ILE A 612 16.91 4.33 43.20
N ILE A 613 15.98 3.76 44.00
CA ILE A 613 14.54 4.04 43.87
C ILE A 613 14.25 5.53 44.07
N ASN A 614 14.85 6.15 45.09
CA ASN A 614 14.66 7.59 45.33
C ASN A 614 15.33 8.46 44.25
N GLU A 615 16.55 8.13 43.81
CA GLU A 615 17.20 8.79 42.66
C GLU A 615 16.32 8.72 41.39
N LEU A 616 15.62 7.61 41.16
CA LEU A 616 14.68 7.45 40.03
C LEU A 616 13.41 8.30 40.20
N LYS A 617 12.79 8.27 41.39
CA LYS A 617 11.60 9.08 41.73
C LYS A 617 11.83 10.57 41.55
N GLU A 618 12.94 11.09 42.09
CA GLU A 618 13.30 12.51 41.97
C GLU A 618 13.59 12.94 40.52
N SER A 619 13.95 11.99 39.64
CA SER A 619 14.20 12.26 38.22
C SER A 619 12.94 12.35 37.34
N ILE A 620 11.80 11.83 37.79
CA ILE A 620 10.54 11.79 37.01
C ILE A 620 10.12 13.19 36.52
N PRO A 621 9.96 14.21 37.40
CA PRO A 621 9.38 15.49 36.99
C PRO A 621 10.27 16.29 36.04
N GLN A 622 11.58 16.03 36.04
CA GLN A 622 12.57 16.88 35.39
C GLN A 622 12.81 16.57 33.90
N LYS A 623 12.59 15.34 33.43
CA LYS A 623 13.05 14.90 32.09
C LYS A 623 11.96 14.58 31.08
N TRP A 624 10.91 13.86 31.48
CA TRP A 624 9.95 13.27 30.55
C TRP A 624 8.48 13.38 30.99
N PHE A 625 8.22 13.93 32.18
CA PHE A 625 6.89 13.97 32.76
C PHE A 625 6.17 15.34 32.60
N GLN A 626 6.85 16.37 32.07
CA GLN A 626 6.30 17.72 31.89
C GLN A 626 4.96 17.72 31.12
N GLU A 627 4.85 16.98 30.02
CA GLU A 627 3.58 16.89 29.27
C GLU A 627 2.41 16.37 30.12
N VAL A 628 2.67 15.43 31.03
CA VAL A 628 1.64 14.83 31.88
C VAL A 628 1.25 15.77 33.01
N ILE A 629 2.23 16.49 33.57
CA ILE A 629 1.98 17.61 34.49
C ILE A 629 1.11 18.69 33.81
N PHE A 630 1.43 19.04 32.57
CA PHE A 630 0.68 20.05 31.81
C PHE A 630 -0.73 19.56 31.47
N LYS A 631 -0.91 18.28 31.09
CA LYS A 631 -2.23 17.62 30.93
C LYS A 631 -3.06 17.66 32.22
N LEU A 632 -2.46 17.45 33.40
CA LEU A 632 -3.13 17.53 34.71
C LEU A 632 -3.58 18.96 35.07
N ILE A 633 -2.71 19.94 34.83
CA ILE A 633 -3.01 21.38 35.03
C ILE A 633 -4.14 21.82 34.11
N GLU A 634 -4.09 21.41 32.84
CA GLU A 634 -5.15 21.59 31.82
C GLU A 634 -6.51 20.98 32.21
N GLN A 635 -6.55 20.10 33.21
CA GLN A 635 -7.74 19.40 33.71
C GLN A 635 -8.10 19.79 35.16
N ASP A 636 -7.46 20.82 35.72
CA ASP A 636 -7.64 21.31 37.10
C ASP A 636 -7.27 20.29 38.21
N GLN A 637 -6.54 19.22 37.88
CA GLN A 637 -6.26 18.09 38.79
C GLN A 637 -5.09 18.35 39.76
N TYR A 638 -4.97 19.57 40.29
CA TYR A 638 -3.88 20.00 41.17
C TYR A 638 -3.66 19.08 42.38
N LYS A 639 -4.74 18.54 42.96
CA LYS A 639 -4.65 17.58 44.09
C LYS A 639 -3.88 16.31 43.72
N LEU A 640 -4.14 15.75 42.53
CA LEU A 640 -3.42 14.57 42.05
C LEU A 640 -1.96 14.93 41.72
N LEU A 641 -1.73 16.12 41.17
CA LEU A 641 -0.38 16.62 40.87
C LEU A 641 0.47 16.81 42.15
N ASP A 642 -0.09 17.40 43.21
CA ASP A 642 0.60 17.49 44.51
C ASP A 642 0.81 16.09 45.13
N GLN A 643 -0.12 15.13 44.95
CA GLN A 643 0.10 13.73 45.38
C GLN A 643 1.26 13.07 44.64
N ILE A 644 1.41 13.31 43.33
CA ILE A 644 2.54 12.82 42.54
C ILE A 644 3.85 13.46 43.00
N LEU A 645 3.90 14.79 43.18
CA LEU A 645 5.13 15.47 43.64
C LEU A 645 5.54 15.03 45.04
N ASN A 646 4.60 14.84 45.96
CA ASN A 646 4.87 14.30 47.30
C ASN A 646 5.44 12.87 47.25
N TRP A 647 4.96 12.00 46.36
CA TRP A 647 5.54 10.67 46.16
C TRP A 647 6.93 10.73 45.51
N CYS A 648 7.13 11.57 44.47
CA CYS A 648 8.42 11.74 43.79
C CYS A 648 9.53 12.24 44.73
N PHE A 649 9.21 13.19 45.62
CA PHE A 649 10.17 13.83 46.51
C PHE A 649 10.07 13.38 47.98
N SER A 650 9.32 12.31 48.28
CA SER A 650 9.13 11.80 49.66
C SER A 650 8.62 12.85 50.67
N ASN A 651 7.80 13.80 50.21
CA ASN A 651 7.30 14.99 50.94
C ASN A 651 8.38 16.04 51.31
N ASP A 652 9.54 16.04 50.63
CA ASP A 652 10.53 17.11 50.73
C ASP A 652 10.00 18.39 50.05
N GLN A 653 9.51 19.34 50.86
CA GLN A 653 8.92 20.59 50.36
C GLN A 653 9.92 21.46 49.60
N GLU A 654 11.20 21.45 49.98
CA GLU A 654 12.22 22.25 49.28
C GLU A 654 12.44 21.71 47.86
N LYS A 655 12.50 20.38 47.69
CA LYS A 655 12.55 19.75 46.37
C LYS A 655 11.26 19.94 45.57
N ILE A 656 10.09 19.88 46.21
CA ILE A 656 8.79 20.14 45.56
C ILE A 656 8.73 21.58 45.04
N ASP A 657 9.10 22.56 45.86
CA ASP A 657 9.09 23.98 45.46
C ASP A 657 10.15 24.26 44.39
N ASN A 658 11.36 23.69 44.50
CA ASN A 658 12.38 23.78 43.44
C ASN A 658 11.92 23.11 42.14
N CYS A 659 11.17 22.00 42.20
CA CYS A 659 10.55 21.39 41.03
C CYS A 659 9.49 22.31 40.40
N LYS A 660 8.60 22.92 41.20
CA LYS A 660 7.61 23.90 40.71
C LYS A 660 8.28 25.11 40.08
N ASN A 661 9.39 25.58 40.66
CA ASN A 661 10.19 26.67 40.11
C ASN A 661 10.95 26.29 38.82
N SER A 662 11.23 25.00 38.59
CA SER A 662 11.98 24.55 37.40
C SER A 662 11.22 24.77 36.08
N PHE A 663 9.88 24.67 36.09
CA PHE A 663 9.05 24.68 34.88
C PHE A 663 9.17 25.94 34.01
N TYR A 664 9.61 27.07 34.57
CA TYR A 664 9.76 28.35 33.86
C TYR A 664 11.21 28.88 33.85
N THR A 665 12.16 28.21 34.52
CA THR A 665 13.54 28.71 34.67
C THR A 665 14.56 28.01 33.76
N THR A 666 14.21 26.87 33.16
CA THR A 666 15.07 26.11 32.24
C THR A 666 15.25 26.84 30.89
N LYS A 667 16.45 27.35 30.62
CA LYS A 667 16.83 28.02 29.36
C LYS A 667 16.99 27.09 28.14
N GLU A 668 16.59 25.83 28.25
CA GLU A 668 16.66 24.85 27.15
C GLU A 668 15.42 24.95 26.27
N SER A 669 15.62 25.10 24.96
CA SER A 669 14.60 25.49 23.97
C SER A 669 13.30 24.69 24.05
N ASN A 670 13.40 23.37 24.24
CA ASN A 670 12.27 22.46 24.12
C ASN A 670 11.31 22.56 25.32
N SER A 671 11.83 22.83 26.52
CA SER A 671 11.01 23.00 27.73
C SER A 671 10.15 24.27 27.64
N TYR A 672 10.71 25.34 27.07
CA TYR A 672 9.99 26.60 26.88
C TYR A 672 8.81 26.47 25.91
N CYS A 673 8.98 25.77 24.78
CA CYS A 673 7.88 25.53 23.82
C CYS A 673 6.72 24.73 24.43
N CYS A 674 7.01 23.73 25.26
CA CYS A 674 5.97 22.97 25.95
C CYS A 674 5.25 23.83 27.01
N PHE A 675 5.99 24.70 27.71
CA PHE A 675 5.45 25.62 28.70
C PHE A 675 4.56 26.71 28.09
N SER A 676 5.01 27.40 27.04
CA SER A 676 4.22 28.46 26.39
C SER A 676 2.93 27.91 25.78
N TYR A 677 2.94 26.66 25.31
CA TYR A 677 1.75 25.95 24.84
C TYR A 677 0.74 25.65 25.97
N LEU A 678 1.20 25.32 27.19
CA LEU A 678 0.32 25.21 28.36
C LEU A 678 -0.32 26.57 28.68
N ILE A 679 0.46 27.65 28.78
CA ILE A 679 -0.05 29.00 29.07
C ILE A 679 -1.12 29.40 28.06
N TYR A 680 -0.84 29.23 26.77
CA TYR A 680 -1.81 29.48 25.70
C TYR A 680 -3.11 28.69 25.90
N ARG A 681 -3.04 27.39 26.20
CA ARG A 681 -4.21 26.53 26.39
C ARG A 681 -5.01 26.83 27.66
N LEU A 682 -4.37 27.32 28.73
CA LEU A 682 -5.08 27.76 29.93
C LEU A 682 -5.89 29.04 29.63
N ILE A 683 -5.33 29.95 28.84
CA ILE A 683 -6.01 31.18 28.42
C ILE A 683 -7.13 30.85 27.41
N GLU A 684 -6.91 30.02 26.38
CA GLU A 684 -7.98 29.68 25.41
C GLU A 684 -9.13 28.86 26.02
N LYS A 685 -8.94 28.20 27.17
CA LYS A 685 -10.03 27.59 27.95
C LYS A 685 -10.75 28.58 28.87
N ASP A 686 -10.13 29.71 29.17
CA ASP A 686 -10.59 30.67 30.17
C ASP A 686 -10.02 32.08 29.90
N ASP A 687 -10.69 32.81 29.01
CA ASP A 687 -10.41 34.23 28.71
C ASP A 687 -10.62 35.17 29.93
N SER A 688 -11.00 34.65 31.12
CA SER A 688 -11.03 35.36 32.40
C SER A 688 -9.80 35.10 33.29
N PHE A 689 -8.83 34.33 32.80
CA PHE A 689 -7.51 34.08 33.39
C PHE A 689 -7.52 33.39 34.77
N GLN A 690 -8.65 32.90 35.27
CA GLN A 690 -8.75 32.23 36.57
C GLN A 690 -7.97 30.91 36.62
N LEU A 691 -7.97 30.13 35.54
CA LEU A 691 -7.16 28.91 35.40
C LEU A 691 -5.65 29.22 35.44
N LEU A 692 -5.23 30.32 34.80
CA LEU A 692 -3.84 30.78 34.83
C LEU A 692 -3.46 31.32 36.22
N ASP A 693 -4.32 32.13 36.85
CA ASP A 693 -4.13 32.63 38.21
C ASP A 693 -4.04 31.49 39.23
N LYS A 694 -4.79 30.39 39.02
CA LYS A 694 -4.74 29.17 39.84
C LYS A 694 -3.43 28.40 39.65
N PHE A 695 -2.95 28.27 38.42
CA PHE A 695 -1.64 27.69 38.12
C PHE A 695 -0.51 28.49 38.78
N VAL A 696 -0.54 29.82 38.64
CA VAL A 696 0.43 30.75 39.23
C VAL A 696 0.44 30.65 40.76
N LYS A 697 -0.72 30.61 41.42
CA LYS A 697 -0.82 30.46 42.89
C LYS A 697 -0.46 29.06 43.38
N TRP A 698 -0.47 28.04 42.51
CA TRP A 698 -0.01 26.70 42.83
C TRP A 698 1.52 26.53 42.70
N CYS A 699 2.14 27.28 41.78
CA CYS A 699 3.60 27.39 41.64
C CYS A 699 4.24 28.34 42.67
N PHE A 700 3.55 29.43 43.04
CA PHE A 700 4.12 30.51 43.85
C PHE A 700 3.23 30.89 45.03
N THR A 701 3.82 30.86 46.22
CA THR A 701 3.25 31.40 47.47
C THR A 701 3.65 32.86 47.75
N ASP A 702 4.68 33.36 47.06
CA ASP A 702 5.24 34.71 47.23
C ASP A 702 4.76 35.67 46.13
N ILE A 703 4.16 36.78 46.54
CA ILE A 703 3.65 37.83 45.65
C ILE A 703 4.74 38.48 44.79
N GLN A 704 5.99 38.53 45.26
CA GLN A 704 7.10 39.05 44.45
C GLN A 704 7.44 38.11 43.30
N LYS A 705 7.44 36.79 43.54
CA LYS A 705 7.60 35.77 42.49
C LYS A 705 6.42 35.76 41.52
N ILE A 706 5.19 35.93 42.00
CA ILE A 706 3.98 36.07 41.15
C ILE A 706 4.12 37.27 40.20
N ASN A 707 4.51 38.44 40.72
CA ASN A 707 4.68 39.65 39.91
C ASN A 707 5.87 39.56 38.94
N HIS A 708 6.95 38.89 39.34
CA HIS A 708 8.08 38.60 38.44
C HIS A 708 7.66 37.64 37.31
N PHE A 709 6.96 36.55 37.63
CA PHE A 709 6.43 35.60 36.65
C PHE A 709 5.44 36.25 35.68
N LYS A 710 4.54 37.11 36.17
CA LYS A 710 3.62 37.91 35.35
C LYS A 710 4.37 38.71 34.28
N LYS A 711 5.40 39.48 34.66
CA LYS A 711 6.22 40.25 33.71
C LYS A 711 7.03 39.35 32.78
N TRP A 712 7.58 38.25 33.29
CA TRP A 712 8.32 37.27 32.50
C TRP A 712 7.45 36.64 31.40
N ILE A 713 6.16 36.35 31.65
CA ILE A 713 5.29 35.69 30.66
C ILE A 713 5.13 36.47 29.35
N LEU A 714 5.24 37.80 29.41
CA LEU A 714 5.10 38.69 28.25
C LEU A 714 6.38 38.79 27.42
N CYS A 715 7.55 38.71 28.08
CA CYS A 715 8.86 38.73 27.41
C CYS A 715 9.84 37.77 28.13
N PRO A 716 9.74 36.44 27.87
CA PRO A 716 10.52 35.43 28.59
C PRO A 716 12.04 35.50 28.36
N GLN A 717 12.43 36.08 27.22
CA GLN A 717 13.81 36.44 26.84
C GLN A 717 13.72 37.69 25.95
N ASP A 718 14.75 38.55 25.94
CA ASP A 718 14.76 39.76 25.11
C ASP A 718 14.51 39.44 23.62
N GLY A 719 13.37 39.90 23.10
CA GLY A 719 12.94 39.67 21.71
C GLY A 719 11.91 38.55 21.50
N ILE A 720 11.58 37.77 22.54
CA ILE A 720 10.59 36.68 22.47
C ILE A 720 9.27 37.12 23.11
N TYR A 721 8.18 37.15 22.34
CA TYR A 721 6.88 37.72 22.70
C TYR A 721 5.71 36.74 22.47
N SER A 722 6.03 35.44 22.36
CA SER A 722 5.21 34.39 21.75
C SER A 722 3.73 34.34 22.15
N LEU A 723 3.38 34.73 23.38
CA LEU A 723 1.98 34.77 23.85
C LEU A 723 1.16 35.80 23.06
N CYS A 724 1.66 37.02 22.95
CA CYS A 724 1.00 38.10 22.22
C CYS A 724 1.10 37.85 20.70
N THR A 725 2.25 37.38 20.22
CA THR A 725 2.48 36.99 18.81
C THR A 725 1.39 36.03 18.34
N TYR A 726 1.18 34.91 19.04
CA TYR A 726 0.17 33.91 18.70
C TYR A 726 -1.28 34.45 18.77
N GLN A 727 -1.59 35.30 19.76
CA GLN A 727 -2.93 35.90 19.90
C GLN A 727 -3.24 36.89 18.78
N LEU A 728 -2.26 37.67 18.34
CA LEU A 728 -2.39 38.62 17.23
C LEU A 728 -2.46 37.92 15.88
N GLN A 729 -1.69 36.86 15.63
CA GLN A 729 -1.82 36.01 14.43
C GLN A 729 -3.25 35.43 14.27
N LYS A 730 -3.96 35.18 15.38
CA LYS A 730 -5.38 34.76 15.39
C LYS A 730 -6.39 35.92 15.43
N TYR A 731 -5.96 37.16 15.23
CA TYR A 731 -6.78 38.37 15.33
C TYR A 731 -7.51 38.56 16.68
N LYS A 732 -7.05 37.93 17.77
CA LYS A 732 -7.68 37.99 19.11
C LYS A 732 -7.23 39.22 19.90
N PHE A 733 -7.38 40.43 19.34
CA PHE A 733 -6.88 41.68 19.92
C PHE A 733 -7.33 41.94 21.38
N GLU A 734 -8.61 41.72 21.69
CA GLU A 734 -9.14 41.88 23.07
C GLU A 734 -8.47 40.94 24.07
N LEU A 735 -8.11 39.72 23.64
CA LEU A 735 -7.41 38.75 24.47
C LEU A 735 -5.93 39.12 24.66
N ALA A 736 -5.31 39.76 23.66
CA ALA A 736 -3.97 40.32 23.77
C ALA A 736 -3.94 41.51 24.74
N ASP A 737 -4.91 42.43 24.68
CA ASP A 737 -5.04 43.51 25.67
C ASP A 737 -5.28 42.96 27.09
N LYS A 738 -6.15 41.96 27.26
CA LYS A 738 -6.34 41.28 28.55
C LYS A 738 -5.06 40.59 29.05
N SER A 739 -4.30 39.94 28.16
CA SER A 739 -3.06 39.25 28.53
C SER A 739 -1.98 40.21 28.99
N VAL A 740 -1.81 41.33 28.27
CA VAL A 740 -0.86 42.39 28.65
C VAL A 740 -1.33 43.09 29.94
N GLY A 741 -2.61 43.41 30.06
CA GLY A 741 -3.19 44.02 31.27
C GLY A 741 -3.23 43.12 32.50
N TRP A 742 -3.23 41.79 32.35
CA TRP A 742 -3.09 40.83 33.45
C TRP A 742 -1.65 40.76 33.99
N ALA A 743 -0.65 41.14 33.18
CA ALA A 743 0.77 40.97 33.49
C ALA A 743 1.52 42.29 33.80
N ALA A 744 1.13 43.40 33.20
CA ALA A 744 1.66 44.74 33.49
C ALA A 744 1.05 45.35 34.76
N MET A 745 1.79 46.21 35.46
CA MET A 745 1.35 46.82 36.72
C MET A 745 0.91 48.29 36.58
N SER A 746 1.12 48.92 35.42
CA SER A 746 0.66 50.27 35.08
C SER A 746 0.46 50.42 33.56
N HIS A 747 -0.25 51.46 33.12
CA HIS A 747 -0.38 51.78 31.69
C HIS A 747 0.98 52.07 31.02
N GLU A 748 1.89 52.75 31.72
CA GLU A 748 3.25 53.01 31.24
C GLU A 748 4.03 51.71 30.91
N GLU A 749 3.81 50.64 31.68
CA GLU A 749 4.40 49.33 31.39
C GLU A 749 3.76 48.65 30.16
N ILE A 750 2.46 48.86 29.93
CA ILE A 750 1.76 48.38 28.73
C ILE A 750 2.30 49.08 27.48
N ASP A 751 2.44 50.40 27.52
CA ASP A 751 2.91 51.19 26.39
C ASP A 751 4.39 50.91 26.09
N LEU A 752 5.23 50.80 27.13
CA LEU A 752 6.63 50.40 26.98
C LEU A 752 6.76 48.97 26.40
N PHE A 753 5.88 48.05 26.79
CA PHE A 753 5.82 46.70 26.24
C PHE A 753 5.44 46.71 24.74
N LYS A 754 4.31 47.33 24.39
CA LYS A 754 3.81 47.39 23.01
C LYS A 754 4.82 48.04 22.06
N ASN A 755 5.41 49.16 22.47
CA ASN A 755 6.43 49.86 21.68
C ASN A 755 7.72 49.02 21.49
N LYS A 756 8.12 48.19 22.47
CA LYS A 756 9.26 47.27 22.31
C LYS A 756 8.95 46.06 21.42
N PHE A 757 7.73 45.52 21.53
CA PHE A 757 7.29 44.36 20.77
C PHE A 757 7.14 44.69 19.27
N MET A 758 6.60 45.86 18.93
CA MET A 758 6.43 46.29 17.53
C MET A 758 7.73 46.37 16.71
N VAL A 759 8.88 46.59 17.36
CA VAL A 759 10.20 46.65 16.71
C VAL A 759 11.06 45.40 16.95
N ALA A 760 10.46 44.33 17.47
CA ALA A 760 11.13 43.05 17.67
C ALA A 760 10.93 42.13 16.46
N LYS A 761 11.89 41.22 16.21
CA LYS A 761 11.86 40.29 15.06
C LYS A 761 10.61 39.41 15.00
N GLU A 762 9.96 39.11 16.12
CA GLU A 762 8.71 38.34 16.09
C GLU A 762 7.56 39.05 15.35
N ILE A 763 7.65 40.36 15.10
CA ILE A 763 6.67 41.09 14.28
C ILE A 763 6.62 40.54 12.84
N GLU A 764 7.74 40.01 12.32
CA GLU A 764 7.85 39.38 10.99
C GLU A 764 6.78 38.28 10.82
N TYR A 765 6.67 37.37 11.79
CA TYR A 765 5.70 36.26 11.76
C TYR A 765 4.23 36.72 11.87
N ILE A 766 3.98 37.91 12.44
CA ILE A 766 2.63 38.49 12.51
C ILE A 766 2.30 39.19 11.19
N LEU A 767 3.28 39.86 10.57
CA LEU A 767 3.09 40.58 9.32
C LEU A 767 2.78 39.63 8.16
N ASP A 768 3.46 38.49 8.07
CA ASP A 768 3.22 37.47 7.03
C ASP A 768 1.75 36.99 7.02
N ASP A 769 1.16 36.72 8.18
CA ASP A 769 -0.26 36.30 8.33
C ASP A 769 -1.27 37.41 7.98
N TYR A 770 -0.83 38.67 7.82
CA TYR A 770 -1.67 39.84 7.59
C TYR A 770 -1.58 40.41 6.16
N MET A 771 -0.72 39.85 5.29
CA MET A 771 -0.46 40.38 3.94
C MET A 771 -1.70 40.41 3.02
N GLU A 772 -2.72 39.58 3.27
CA GLU A 772 -3.94 39.49 2.46
C GLU A 772 -5.19 40.15 3.10
N GLU A 773 -5.12 40.64 4.35
CA GLU A 773 -6.28 41.23 5.06
C GLU A 773 -6.04 42.69 5.57
N PRO A 774 -6.17 43.72 4.70
CA PRO A 774 -5.87 45.12 5.07
C PRO A 774 -6.73 45.70 6.21
N ASP A 775 -7.97 45.25 6.38
CA ASP A 775 -8.84 45.68 7.50
C ASP A 775 -8.32 45.21 8.87
N LYS A 776 -7.62 44.05 8.90
CA LYS A 776 -6.93 43.55 10.11
C LYS A 776 -5.68 44.36 10.40
N LEU A 777 -4.98 44.81 9.35
CA LEU A 777 -3.77 45.63 9.43
C LEU A 777 -3.99 46.90 10.25
N GLN A 778 -5.08 47.64 9.96
CA GLN A 778 -5.43 48.84 10.73
C GLN A 778 -5.77 48.49 12.20
N SER A 779 -6.38 47.33 12.43
CA SER A 779 -6.67 46.82 13.79
C SER A 779 -5.40 46.47 14.57
N LEU A 780 -4.38 45.92 13.91
CA LEU A 780 -3.07 45.60 14.50
C LEU A 780 -2.28 46.87 14.84
N ILE A 781 -2.18 47.82 13.92
CA ILE A 781 -1.52 49.12 14.16
C ILE A 781 -2.19 49.84 15.34
N LYS A 782 -3.54 49.84 15.38
CA LYS A 782 -4.32 50.41 16.48
C LYS A 782 -4.11 49.67 17.81
N TRP A 783 -3.95 48.35 17.80
CA TRP A 783 -3.63 47.58 19.02
C TRP A 783 -2.27 47.97 19.60
N PHE A 784 -1.25 48.20 18.77
CA PHE A 784 0.07 48.63 19.23
C PHE A 784 0.09 50.06 19.79
N SER A 785 -0.80 50.95 19.31
CA SER A 785 -0.84 52.38 19.69
C SER A 785 0.55 53.06 19.71
N PRO A 786 1.38 52.91 18.66
CA PRO A 786 2.81 53.26 18.72
C PRO A 786 3.07 54.77 18.73
N SER A 787 4.19 55.15 19.37
CA SER A 787 4.68 56.53 19.32
C SER A 787 5.27 56.90 17.94
N ILE A 788 5.28 58.19 17.61
CA ILE A 788 5.83 58.71 16.34
C ILE A 788 7.30 58.30 16.12
N GLU A 789 8.08 58.12 17.18
CA GLU A 789 9.46 57.63 17.10
C GLU A 789 9.53 56.14 16.74
N ILE A 790 8.63 55.33 17.32
CA ILE A 790 8.57 53.88 17.10
C ILE A 790 8.05 53.55 15.71
N ILE A 791 7.08 54.31 15.18
CA ILE A 791 6.62 54.18 13.80
C ILE A 791 7.78 54.38 12.80
N LYS A 792 8.68 55.34 13.06
CA LYS A 792 9.84 55.59 12.18
C LYS A 792 10.80 54.41 12.15
N LYS A 793 11.13 53.83 13.31
CA LYS A 793 11.95 52.61 13.42
C LYS A 793 11.26 51.39 12.78
N PHE A 794 9.94 51.28 12.91
CA PHE A 794 9.18 50.19 12.31
C PHE A 794 9.14 50.28 10.77
N LYS A 795 9.07 51.48 10.19
CA LYS A 795 9.21 51.67 8.74
C LYS A 795 10.54 51.16 8.20
N GLU A 796 11.64 51.35 8.93
CA GLU A 796 12.95 50.80 8.53
C GLU A 796 12.95 49.26 8.52
N ILE A 797 12.23 48.61 9.44
CA ILE A 797 12.05 47.15 9.45
C ILE A 797 11.28 46.70 8.19
N ILE A 798 10.11 47.29 7.94
CA ILE A 798 9.23 46.97 6.79
C ILE A 798 9.97 47.15 5.44
N LEU A 799 10.69 48.26 5.27
CA LEU A 799 11.40 48.59 4.03
C LEU A 799 12.50 47.57 3.69
N ASN A 800 13.11 46.95 4.70
CA ASN A 800 14.14 45.91 4.53
C ASN A 800 13.55 44.52 4.17
N MET A 801 12.22 44.36 4.24
CA MET A 801 11.53 43.06 4.09
C MET A 801 10.70 42.93 2.79
N HIS A 802 10.71 43.96 1.94
CA HIS A 802 10.00 43.99 0.64
C HIS A 802 8.47 43.78 0.73
N TYR A 803 7.85 44.13 1.87
CA TYR A 803 6.40 44.07 2.04
C TYR A 803 5.63 45.09 1.18
N ASN A 804 4.32 44.84 1.01
CA ASN A 804 3.44 45.53 0.06
C ASN A 804 3.25 47.04 0.36
N SER A 805 2.99 47.85 -0.68
CA SER A 805 2.77 49.31 -0.60
C SER A 805 1.68 49.71 0.39
N ASP A 806 0.64 48.89 0.46
CA ASP A 806 -0.61 49.18 1.16
C ASP A 806 -0.41 49.16 2.69
N PHE A 807 0.67 48.50 3.16
CA PHE A 807 1.12 48.59 4.55
C PHE A 807 1.65 50.00 4.85
N SER A 808 2.51 50.56 3.98
CA SER A 808 3.04 51.92 4.20
C SER A 808 1.90 52.93 4.21
N GLU A 809 0.96 52.85 3.25
CA GLU A 809 -0.17 53.79 3.21
C GLU A 809 -1.03 53.71 4.49
N SER A 810 -1.27 52.51 5.02
CA SER A 810 -2.00 52.33 6.28
C SER A 810 -1.27 52.95 7.49
N LEU A 811 0.06 52.86 7.51
CA LEU A 811 0.92 53.43 8.56
C LEU A 811 1.11 54.95 8.41
N ASP A 812 1.12 55.46 7.17
CA ASP A 812 1.09 56.89 6.83
C ASP A 812 -0.25 57.54 7.20
N ARG A 813 -1.36 56.83 6.99
CA ARG A 813 -2.71 57.26 7.42
C ARG A 813 -2.79 57.36 8.95
N TYR A 814 -2.28 56.37 9.69
CA TYR A 814 -2.21 56.42 11.15
C TYR A 814 -1.30 57.56 11.67
N LEU A 815 -0.17 57.84 10.99
CA LEU A 815 0.66 59.01 11.29
C LEU A 815 -0.11 60.32 11.11
N GLN A 816 -0.83 60.48 10.00
CA GLN A 816 -1.66 61.67 9.77
C GLN A 816 -2.79 61.79 10.81
N GLU A 817 -3.44 60.69 11.21
CA GLU A 817 -4.42 60.71 12.31
C GLU A 817 -3.79 61.19 13.62
N CYS A 818 -2.60 60.68 13.98
CA CYS A 818 -1.87 61.10 15.18
C CYS A 818 -1.40 62.56 15.13
N GLU A 819 -0.79 62.99 14.02
CA GLU A 819 -0.29 64.36 13.83
C GLU A 819 -1.44 65.38 13.79
N ASN A 820 -2.60 65.03 13.25
CA ASN A 820 -3.81 65.87 13.30
C ASN A 820 -4.39 65.95 14.73
N VAL A 821 -4.38 64.86 15.52
CA VAL A 821 -4.80 64.89 16.92
C VAL A 821 -3.85 65.76 17.75
N ASP A 822 -2.54 65.59 17.59
CA ASP A 822 -1.52 66.38 18.31
C ASP A 822 -1.57 67.87 17.90
N HIS A 823 -1.82 68.17 16.62
CA HIS A 823 -2.05 69.53 16.13
C HIS A 823 -3.35 70.14 16.68
N ASN A 824 -4.45 69.38 16.75
CA ASN A 824 -5.71 69.85 17.34
C ASN A 824 -5.57 70.10 18.85
N ILE A 825 -4.87 69.24 19.59
CA ILE A 825 -4.56 69.47 21.01
C ILE A 825 -3.69 70.72 21.17
N LYS A 826 -2.66 70.91 20.33
CA LYS A 826 -1.88 72.16 20.29
C LYS A 826 -2.74 73.38 19.99
N ASN A 827 -3.69 73.26 19.07
CA ASN A 827 -4.59 74.35 18.72
C ASN A 827 -5.52 74.66 19.88
N ASP A 828 -6.21 73.69 20.50
CA ASP A 828 -7.07 73.90 21.67
C ASP A 828 -6.30 74.47 22.88
N VAL A 829 -5.05 74.01 23.11
CA VAL A 829 -4.16 74.58 24.12
C VAL A 829 -3.78 76.02 23.78
N ASN A 830 -3.41 76.31 22.53
CA ASN A 830 -3.11 77.68 22.08
C ASN A 830 -4.34 78.60 22.14
N ASP A 831 -5.52 78.14 21.74
CA ASP A 831 -6.79 78.86 21.77
C ASP A 831 -7.23 79.14 23.23
N THR A 832 -6.92 78.21 24.14
CA THR A 832 -7.08 78.38 25.59
C THR A 832 -6.03 79.35 26.16
N MET A 833 -4.79 79.29 25.67
CA MET A 833 -3.69 80.16 26.09
C MET A 833 -3.88 81.60 25.57
N GLU A 834 -4.39 81.80 24.36
CA GLU A 834 -4.84 83.10 23.85
C GLU A 834 -6.02 83.64 24.64
N LYS A 835 -7.03 82.82 24.95
CA LYS A 835 -8.14 83.25 25.84
C LYS A 835 -7.64 83.62 27.25
N LEU A 836 -6.63 82.93 27.78
CA LEU A 836 -5.99 83.30 29.04
C LEU A 836 -5.17 84.59 28.90
N LEU A 837 -4.42 84.77 27.81
CA LEU A 837 -3.65 85.99 27.52
C LEU A 837 -4.55 87.22 27.33
N LEU A 838 -5.65 87.10 26.56
CA LEU A 838 -6.66 88.15 26.41
C LEU A 838 -7.31 88.52 27.75
N ASN A 839 -7.58 87.54 28.62
CA ASN A 839 -8.05 87.83 29.98
C ASN A 839 -6.97 88.52 30.83
N VAL A 840 -5.70 88.11 30.71
CA VAL A 840 -4.56 88.75 31.41
C VAL A 840 -4.32 90.17 30.91
N GLU A 841 -4.37 90.46 29.60
CA GLU A 841 -4.26 91.81 29.06
C GLU A 841 -5.38 92.72 29.59
N ASN A 842 -6.63 92.24 29.55
CA ASN A 842 -7.76 92.95 30.16
C ASN A 842 -7.55 93.22 31.66
N ILE A 843 -6.97 92.28 32.42
CA ILE A 843 -6.69 92.46 33.85
C ILE A 843 -5.51 93.43 34.10
N THR A 844 -4.43 93.32 33.34
CA THR A 844 -3.23 94.18 33.49
C THR A 844 -3.51 95.65 33.19
N SER A 845 -4.54 95.96 32.40
CA SER A 845 -5.01 97.33 32.17
C SER A 845 -5.51 98.06 33.44
N ASN A 846 -5.84 97.32 34.52
CA ASN A 846 -6.58 97.86 35.66
C ASN A 846 -5.96 97.56 37.05
N ASN A 847 -4.83 96.86 37.17
CA ASN A 847 -4.21 96.65 38.49
C ASN A 847 -2.69 96.40 38.47
N GLN A 848 -1.91 97.40 38.88
CA GLN A 848 -0.45 97.28 39.04
C GLN A 848 -0.04 96.17 40.03
N SER A 849 -0.92 95.82 40.98
CA SER A 849 -0.68 94.75 41.96
C SER A 849 -0.61 93.35 41.33
N ALA A 850 -1.19 93.12 40.15
CA ALA A 850 -1.24 91.80 39.52
C ALA A 850 0.10 91.39 38.86
N MET A 851 0.95 92.35 38.51
CA MET A 851 2.18 92.08 37.75
C MET A 851 3.18 91.20 38.50
N ASN A 852 3.33 91.38 39.81
CA ASN A 852 4.29 90.61 40.61
C ASN A 852 3.88 89.13 40.70
N THR A 853 2.59 88.84 40.91
CA THR A 853 2.08 87.47 41.06
C THR A 853 2.11 86.68 39.74
N ILE A 854 1.92 87.36 38.61
CA ILE A 854 2.00 86.72 37.28
C ILE A 854 3.47 86.41 36.91
N GLY A 855 4.43 87.23 37.36
CA GLY A 855 5.86 86.98 37.16
C GLY A 855 6.35 85.67 37.79
N GLU A 856 5.86 85.32 38.98
CA GLU A 856 6.19 84.04 39.64
C GLU A 856 5.51 82.83 38.99
N LEU A 857 4.31 83.00 38.41
CA LEU A 857 3.61 81.93 37.70
C LEU A 857 4.24 81.61 36.34
N ALA A 858 4.64 82.64 35.58
CA ALA A 858 5.28 82.45 34.27
C ALA A 858 6.59 81.64 34.37
N PHE A 859 7.36 81.82 35.46
CA PHE A 859 8.63 81.11 35.68
C PHE A 859 8.46 79.61 35.98
N ASN A 860 7.25 79.18 36.38
CA ASN A 860 6.94 77.77 36.69
C ASN A 860 6.34 76.99 35.50
N ILE A 861 6.17 77.61 34.33
CA ILE A 861 5.56 77.01 33.13
C ILE A 861 6.62 76.68 32.05
N GLN A 862 7.92 76.77 32.40
CA GLN A 862 9.04 76.53 31.47
C GLN A 862 10.04 75.47 31.96
N ILE A 863 9.49 74.32 32.41
CA ILE A 863 10.19 73.04 32.63
C ILE A 863 9.37 71.93 31.98
#